data_AF-A0A2E3CVX0-F1
#
_entry.id   AF-A0A2E3CVX0-F1
#
_cell.length_a   1.000
_cell.length_b   1.000
_cell.length_c   1.000
_cell.angle_alpha   90.00
_cell.angle_beta   90.00
_cell.angle_gamma   90.00
#
_symmetry.space_group_name_H-M   'P 1'
#
loop_
_entity.id
_entity.type
_entity.pdbx_description
1 polymer ?
#
loop_
_entity_poly.entity_id
_entity_poly.type
_entity_poly.pdbx_seq_one_letter_code
_entity_poly.pdbx_strand_id
1 'polypeptide(L)'
;MNCNYLIQQNRFRATLVALLASALLYGCGSDDKLPGGANPGDQDPLSVGTPLFYIERQVTDQPNSLTDPLEFIGGGRLIMRTRADRNALEEDLGSRVCATNCDFRDLDVSFDGNFLVFSAREEDPDENDNIQYTWDLYEYNIAEDTVRKLIPTDDSSKFNHEITPRYLPSGDIVFASTRQKSTREINLETANGGAYSGLEEDRRERALNLHVMAANGQNIRQITFNMSHDAYPVVLLDGTIIYTRWDNFSRNSMNLYHVNPDGTGNQLVYGMHSHDTGPGASDLQFVKSNILPDGSLFVLARPMESDFYGGDFMTININNYVDNTTPTALTNGSGPAQASITDTDVNTGAEYSLGGYYADFHPLWDDTNRALASWSLCRVQNGELIQPCNSDTMSAPGATPAEPAYGIWMLNYSDNTQTPIIPGRTGIVITDVALGYERTAPLTFFDDQPFEQNNCLSFNPKLGATTQTEMCAGQEGVIHIRNIYETDGILNPNFDGNDMGALYSAVSNPDTTDADNRPARFLRVVKGVPEPDRDIRQPDGDAFGRAGAQRMKEILGYAPIEPDGSVKVRVPANVPLMISITDADGQRLTARHQNWLSVRPGEILECKGCHSANSTEPHGRFYAQPDSTNPGETNGSIYTDATSEITAPPFDTSISGEILNATMAEAKFYYVENQMNSSAQDIIKLNQDPRFTFTWLDGMNSPLTEADMELESSSLERLAAAPWYSNLPTYIAGGYELPTNNHCENWNYRCRIRINYPDHIQPLWEHVRSLTIPPALGGDGVTVVPTACTDCHSRVDNMGAPQVPAGQLELTSQVDLGIRMRSYEELFFTDVLMVDDGMGNVVDCTVDVPRVDENGDPVLDENDVQIIDTVICDPSEGPYVSPNGARASAAFFALFAPGASHEDYLTPAELRLISEWLDIGGQYYNDLFAAPEN
;
A
#
# COMPACT_ATOMS: atom_id res chain seq x y z
N MET A 1 -47.57 19.50 -104.08
CA MET A 1 -46.71 18.29 -104.21
C MET A 1 -46.25 17.91 -102.82
N ASN A 2 -46.57 16.66 -102.46
CA ASN A 2 -46.04 15.79 -101.40
C ASN A 2 -45.81 16.41 -100.01
N CYS A 3 -46.65 16.17 -99.00
CA CYS A 3 -47.09 14.87 -98.44
C CYS A 3 -45.92 14.11 -97.80
N ASN A 4 -46.10 13.78 -96.51
CA ASN A 4 -45.33 12.85 -95.68
C ASN A 4 -44.00 13.40 -95.12
N TYR A 5 -43.66 13.27 -93.84
CA TYR A 5 -44.31 12.64 -92.69
C TYR A 5 -43.36 12.85 -91.51
N LEU A 6 -43.81 13.54 -90.46
CA LEU A 6 -43.93 13.04 -89.08
C LEU A 6 -43.07 11.85 -88.57
N ILE A 7 -41.83 11.64 -89.02
CA ILE A 7 -40.89 10.63 -88.44
C ILE A 7 -39.45 11.18 -88.42
N GLN A 8 -39.21 12.36 -87.86
CA GLN A 8 -37.84 12.78 -87.51
C GLN A 8 -37.69 13.49 -86.16
N GLN A 9 -38.69 13.38 -85.27
CA GLN A 9 -38.54 13.76 -83.85
C GLN A 9 -38.42 12.58 -82.88
N ASN A 10 -38.52 11.33 -83.37
CA ASN A 10 -38.54 10.12 -82.52
C ASN A 10 -37.28 9.22 -82.61
N ARG A 11 -36.17 9.70 -83.18
CA ARG A 11 -34.90 8.93 -83.18
C ARG A 11 -33.72 9.58 -82.46
N PHE A 12 -33.83 10.85 -82.05
CA PHE A 12 -32.81 11.50 -81.22
C PHE A 12 -33.17 11.57 -79.72
N ARG A 13 -34.40 11.21 -79.33
CA ARG A 13 -34.82 11.13 -77.92
C ARG A 13 -34.71 9.73 -77.29
N ALA A 14 -34.63 8.67 -78.09
CA ALA A 14 -34.50 7.30 -77.56
C ALA A 14 -33.06 6.97 -77.11
N THR A 15 -32.05 7.59 -77.72
CA THR A 15 -30.64 7.36 -77.34
C THR A 15 -30.17 8.25 -76.18
N LEU A 16 -30.86 9.37 -75.91
CA LEU A 16 -30.57 10.22 -74.75
C LEU A 16 -31.26 9.76 -73.46
N VAL A 17 -32.36 8.99 -73.55
CA VAL A 17 -33.05 8.44 -72.36
C VAL A 17 -32.41 7.13 -71.87
N ALA A 18 -31.75 6.35 -72.75
CA ALA A 18 -31.00 5.17 -72.33
C ALA A 18 -29.64 5.50 -71.66
N LEU A 19 -29.07 6.67 -71.94
CA LEU A 19 -27.83 7.16 -71.30
C LEU A 19 -28.08 8.00 -70.03
N LEU A 20 -29.33 8.41 -69.75
CA LEU A 20 -29.71 9.03 -68.48
C LEU A 20 -30.33 8.03 -67.47
N ALA A 21 -30.69 6.82 -67.88
CA ALA A 21 -31.23 5.79 -66.98
C ALA A 21 -30.15 4.87 -66.35
N SER A 22 -28.88 5.01 -66.74
CA SER A 22 -27.74 4.29 -66.14
C SER A 22 -26.89 5.17 -65.19
N ALA A 23 -27.34 6.40 -64.92
CA ALA A 23 -26.70 7.34 -63.98
C ALA A 23 -27.57 7.64 -62.73
N LEU A 24 -28.55 6.78 -62.41
CA LEU A 24 -29.43 6.93 -61.24
C LEU A 24 -29.48 5.69 -60.33
N LEU A 25 -28.39 4.92 -60.29
CA LEU A 25 -28.10 3.96 -59.20
C LEU A 25 -26.74 4.30 -58.58
N TYR A 26 -26.62 5.53 -58.09
CA TYR A 26 -25.74 5.89 -56.97
C TYR A 26 -26.63 6.68 -56.01
N GLY A 27 -27.47 5.94 -55.29
CA GLY A 27 -28.30 6.44 -54.21
C GLY A 27 -27.62 6.13 -52.88
N CYS A 28 -27.29 7.20 -52.16
CA CYS A 28 -27.01 7.29 -50.72
C CYS A 28 -25.91 6.38 -50.15
N GLY A 29 -24.66 6.82 -50.28
CA GLY A 29 -23.80 6.91 -49.10
C GLY A 29 -23.75 8.39 -48.72
N SER A 30 -24.51 8.82 -47.71
CA SER A 30 -24.23 10.10 -47.10
C SER A 30 -22.88 9.94 -46.40
N ASP A 31 -21.87 10.62 -46.91
CA ASP A 31 -20.79 11.12 -46.06
C ASP A 31 -21.45 12.11 -45.10
N ASP A 32 -22.15 11.60 -44.09
CA ASP A 32 -22.55 12.39 -42.94
C ASP A 32 -21.26 12.74 -42.21
N LYS A 33 -20.65 13.85 -42.64
CA LYS A 33 -19.67 14.56 -41.84
C LYS A 33 -20.32 14.81 -40.49
N LEU A 34 -19.79 14.17 -39.45
CA LEU A 34 -19.98 14.61 -38.08
C LEU A 34 -19.62 16.11 -38.04
N PRO A 35 -20.41 16.97 -37.39
CA PRO A 35 -20.16 18.40 -37.40
C PRO A 35 -18.90 18.73 -36.59
N GLY A 36 -17.94 19.45 -37.19
CA GLY A 36 -16.79 20.00 -36.47
C GLY A 36 -15.50 20.02 -37.28
N GLY A 37 -15.28 21.10 -38.04
CA GLY A 37 -14.03 21.34 -38.75
C GLY A 37 -14.14 22.60 -39.60
N ALA A 38 -13.79 23.75 -39.04
CA ALA A 38 -13.89 25.05 -39.72
C ALA A 38 -12.66 25.38 -40.59
N ASN A 39 -11.54 24.66 -40.42
CA ASN A 39 -10.29 24.95 -41.12
C ASN A 39 -9.89 23.84 -42.10
N PRO A 40 -9.50 24.17 -43.34
CA PRO A 40 -8.85 23.23 -44.24
C PRO A 40 -7.43 22.94 -43.72
N GLY A 41 -7.25 21.81 -43.04
CA GLY A 41 -5.95 21.39 -42.47
C GLY A 41 -6.08 20.47 -41.26
N ASP A 42 -7.21 20.52 -40.54
CA ASP A 42 -7.49 19.64 -39.41
C ASP A 42 -7.88 18.25 -39.93
N GLN A 43 -7.04 17.24 -39.70
CA GLN A 43 -7.43 15.85 -39.95
C GLN A 43 -8.37 15.42 -38.81
N ASP A 44 -9.67 15.36 -39.07
CA ASP A 44 -10.60 14.72 -38.13
C ASP A 44 -10.17 13.26 -37.98
N PRO A 45 -9.75 12.79 -36.78
CA PRO A 45 -9.23 11.43 -36.57
C PRO A 45 -10.20 10.34 -37.02
N LEU A 46 -11.48 10.68 -37.15
CA LEU A 46 -12.57 9.80 -37.58
C LEU A 46 -12.75 9.76 -39.11
N SER A 47 -12.16 10.71 -39.85
CA SER A 47 -12.42 10.94 -41.27
C SER A 47 -11.48 10.18 -42.23
N VAL A 48 -10.34 9.67 -41.75
CA VAL A 48 -9.35 8.95 -42.57
C VAL A 48 -8.75 7.77 -41.80
N GLY A 49 -9.09 6.53 -42.17
CA GLY A 49 -8.26 5.32 -41.97
C GLY A 49 -7.79 4.93 -40.55
N THR A 50 -8.10 5.70 -39.51
CA THR A 50 -7.70 5.46 -38.12
C THR A 50 -8.49 4.29 -37.55
N PRO A 51 -7.85 3.17 -37.18
CA PRO A 51 -8.59 2.05 -36.63
C PRO A 51 -9.14 2.37 -35.24
N LEU A 52 -10.37 1.91 -35.01
CA LEU A 52 -11.04 1.91 -33.71
C LEU A 52 -10.94 0.50 -33.12
N PHE A 53 -10.44 0.39 -31.90
CA PHE A 53 -10.38 -0.83 -31.13
C PHE A 53 -11.31 -0.73 -29.92
N TYR A 54 -11.99 -1.82 -29.59
CA TYR A 54 -12.76 -1.89 -28.35
C TYR A 54 -12.92 -3.32 -27.87
N ILE A 55 -13.17 -3.46 -26.57
CA ILE A 55 -13.42 -4.75 -25.92
C ILE A 55 -14.87 -4.80 -25.47
N GLU A 56 -15.60 -5.81 -25.94
CA GLU A 56 -16.97 -6.10 -25.51
C GLU A 56 -17.05 -7.38 -24.68
N ARG A 57 -17.91 -7.38 -23.64
CA ARG A 57 -18.19 -8.51 -22.75
C ARG A 57 -19.68 -8.65 -22.51
N GLN A 58 -20.09 -9.85 -22.10
CA GLN A 58 -21.41 -10.02 -21.48
C GLN A 58 -21.39 -9.42 -20.08
N VAL A 59 -22.50 -8.82 -19.68
CA VAL A 59 -22.72 -8.40 -18.29
C VAL A 59 -22.91 -9.66 -17.44
N THR A 60 -22.32 -9.64 -16.25
CA THR A 60 -22.36 -10.74 -15.29
C THR A 60 -23.39 -10.45 -14.22
N ASP A 61 -23.98 -11.50 -13.64
CA ASP A 61 -24.87 -11.38 -12.48
C ASP A 61 -24.11 -11.11 -11.17
N GLN A 62 -22.78 -11.27 -11.19
CA GLN A 62 -21.91 -10.98 -10.03
C GLN A 62 -21.51 -9.49 -10.04
N PRO A 63 -21.53 -8.83 -8.86
CA PRO A 63 -20.99 -7.48 -8.72
C PRO A 63 -19.52 -7.44 -9.13
N ASN A 64 -19.11 -6.38 -9.81
CA ASN A 64 -17.73 -6.17 -10.17
C ASN A 64 -16.98 -5.48 -9.02
N SER A 65 -15.96 -6.15 -8.49
CA SER A 65 -15.13 -5.67 -7.37
C SER A 65 -13.83 -5.05 -7.88
N LEU A 66 -13.43 -3.92 -7.28
CA LEU A 66 -12.08 -3.37 -7.47
C LEU A 66 -11.00 -4.11 -6.66
N THR A 67 -11.40 -4.97 -5.72
CA THR A 67 -10.47 -5.80 -4.91
C THR A 67 -10.11 -7.13 -5.57
N ASP A 68 -10.68 -7.43 -6.73
CA ASP A 68 -10.32 -8.57 -7.59
C ASP A 68 -9.96 -8.06 -9.00
N PRO A 69 -8.78 -7.43 -9.16
CA PRO A 69 -8.33 -6.92 -10.45
C PRO A 69 -8.00 -8.02 -11.48
N LEU A 70 -7.91 -9.30 -11.07
CA LEU A 70 -7.55 -10.42 -11.93
C LEU A 70 -8.76 -11.25 -12.42
N GLU A 71 -9.98 -10.86 -12.03
CA GLU A 71 -11.25 -11.46 -12.45
C GLU A 71 -11.24 -11.82 -13.95
N PHE A 72 -11.63 -13.04 -14.29
CA PHE A 72 -11.77 -13.50 -15.68
C PHE A 72 -13.23 -13.56 -16.09
N ILE A 73 -13.59 -12.88 -17.18
CA ILE A 73 -14.94 -12.91 -17.74
C ILE A 73 -14.88 -13.57 -19.13
N GLY A 74 -15.24 -14.84 -19.19
CA GLY A 74 -15.22 -15.61 -20.43
C GLY A 74 -16.12 -15.01 -21.52
N GLY A 75 -15.65 -15.09 -22.77
CA GLY A 75 -16.38 -14.68 -23.97
C GLY A 75 -16.13 -13.23 -24.37
N GLY A 76 -15.12 -12.59 -23.79
CA GLY A 76 -14.66 -11.27 -24.18
C GLY A 76 -14.18 -11.24 -25.64
N ARG A 77 -14.45 -10.14 -26.34
CA ARG A 77 -14.05 -9.98 -27.75
C ARG A 77 -13.31 -8.67 -27.96
N LEU A 78 -12.08 -8.77 -28.48
CA LEU A 78 -11.31 -7.63 -28.96
C LEU A 78 -11.66 -7.36 -30.43
N ILE A 79 -12.33 -6.24 -30.68
CA ILE A 79 -12.83 -5.87 -32.00
C ILE A 79 -12.01 -4.71 -32.57
N MET A 80 -11.68 -4.82 -33.86
CA MET A 80 -11.08 -3.75 -34.65
C MET A 80 -12.07 -3.31 -35.74
N ARG A 81 -12.19 -2.01 -35.94
CA ARG A 81 -12.83 -1.39 -37.11
C ARG A 81 -11.80 -0.54 -37.83
N THR A 82 -11.84 -0.54 -39.16
CA THR A 82 -10.92 0.30 -40.00
C THR A 82 -11.11 1.80 -39.80
N ARG A 83 -12.23 2.22 -39.20
CA ARG A 83 -12.55 3.59 -38.79
C ARG A 83 -13.70 3.58 -37.80
N ALA A 84 -13.82 4.63 -37.00
CA ALA A 84 -14.95 4.89 -36.12
C ALA A 84 -16.22 5.35 -36.87
N ASP A 85 -16.61 4.61 -37.91
CA ASP A 85 -17.83 4.84 -38.70
C ASP A 85 -18.88 3.75 -38.43
N ARG A 86 -20.16 4.10 -38.57
CA ARG A 86 -21.28 3.16 -38.37
C ARG A 86 -21.27 1.98 -39.33
N ASN A 87 -20.78 2.16 -40.55
CA ASN A 87 -20.76 1.15 -41.61
C ASN A 87 -19.40 0.48 -41.76
N ALA A 88 -18.40 0.84 -40.93
CA ALA A 88 -17.11 0.17 -40.93
C ALA A 88 -17.28 -1.30 -40.54
N LEU A 89 -16.62 -2.20 -41.27
CA LEU A 89 -16.61 -3.61 -40.95
C LEU A 89 -15.89 -3.86 -39.62
N GLU A 90 -16.48 -4.70 -38.80
CA GLU A 90 -15.88 -5.23 -37.57
C GLU A 90 -15.05 -6.48 -37.90
N GLU A 91 -13.84 -6.51 -37.36
CA GLU A 91 -12.98 -7.68 -37.33
C GLU A 91 -12.75 -8.13 -35.89
N ASP A 92 -12.86 -9.43 -35.65
CA ASP A 92 -12.53 -10.05 -34.37
C ASP A 92 -11.02 -10.27 -34.28
N LEU A 93 -10.30 -9.23 -33.85
CA LEU A 93 -8.85 -9.26 -33.69
C LEU A 93 -8.43 -10.25 -32.59
N GLY A 94 -9.26 -10.42 -31.54
CA GLY A 94 -9.02 -11.34 -30.44
C GLY A 94 -8.86 -12.80 -30.89
N SER A 95 -9.58 -13.21 -31.94
CA SER A 95 -9.47 -14.56 -32.54
C SER A 95 -8.06 -14.92 -33.05
N ARG A 96 -7.18 -13.93 -33.24
CA ARG A 96 -5.78 -14.13 -33.65
C ARG A 96 -4.85 -14.41 -32.46
N VAL A 97 -5.27 -14.03 -31.26
CA VAL A 97 -4.54 -14.24 -29.99
C VAL A 97 -4.97 -15.55 -29.35
N CYS A 98 -6.27 -15.82 -29.37
CA CYS A 98 -6.87 -16.93 -28.67
C CYS A 98 -7.88 -17.66 -29.55
N ALA A 99 -7.82 -18.99 -29.52
CA ALA A 99 -8.68 -19.86 -30.33
C ALA A 99 -9.89 -20.44 -29.58
N THR A 100 -9.98 -20.24 -28.26
CA THR A 100 -10.99 -20.79 -27.36
C THR A 100 -11.75 -19.66 -26.64
N ASN A 101 -12.26 -19.93 -25.43
CA ASN A 101 -12.91 -18.93 -24.61
C ASN A 101 -11.84 -18.04 -23.96
N CYS A 102 -11.92 -16.74 -24.22
CA CYS A 102 -10.91 -15.79 -23.78
C CYS A 102 -11.52 -14.51 -23.23
N ASP A 103 -10.69 -13.77 -22.51
CA ASP A 103 -10.98 -12.43 -22.05
C ASP A 103 -9.81 -11.49 -22.41
N PHE A 104 -10.11 -10.22 -22.59
CA PHE A 104 -9.19 -9.17 -23.04
C PHE A 104 -9.39 -7.93 -22.18
N ARG A 105 -8.35 -7.15 -21.87
CA ARG A 105 -8.50 -5.87 -21.15
C ARG A 105 -7.39 -4.87 -21.42
N ASP A 106 -7.66 -3.63 -21.01
CA ASP A 106 -6.68 -2.57 -20.83
C ASP A 106 -5.97 -2.17 -22.13
N LEU A 107 -6.74 -1.62 -23.07
CA LEU A 107 -6.19 -1.14 -24.34
C LEU A 107 -5.34 0.12 -24.15
N ASP A 108 -4.17 0.15 -24.77
CA ASP A 108 -3.38 1.37 -24.94
C ASP A 108 -2.70 1.43 -26.31
N VAL A 109 -2.63 2.63 -26.87
CA VAL A 109 -2.01 2.87 -28.18
C VAL A 109 -0.76 3.72 -27.98
N SER A 110 0.33 3.26 -28.60
CA SER A 110 1.62 3.97 -28.67
C SER A 110 1.45 5.40 -29.21
N PHE A 111 2.28 6.33 -28.74
CA PHE A 111 2.12 7.75 -29.10
C PHE A 111 2.26 8.02 -30.60
N ASP A 112 2.99 7.18 -31.34
CA ASP A 112 3.11 7.27 -32.80
C ASP A 112 1.93 6.63 -33.56
N GLY A 113 0.98 6.02 -32.85
CA GLY A 113 -0.22 5.40 -33.41
C GLY A 113 0.03 4.07 -34.12
N ASN A 114 1.22 3.47 -34.01
CA ASN A 114 1.60 2.29 -34.80
C ASN A 114 1.30 0.95 -34.11
N PHE A 115 1.23 0.95 -32.78
CA PHE A 115 1.06 -0.24 -31.96
C PHE A 115 -0.06 -0.09 -30.94
N LEU A 116 -0.82 -1.17 -30.77
CA LEU A 116 -1.80 -1.37 -29.71
C LEU A 116 -1.28 -2.44 -28.74
N VAL A 117 -1.19 -2.12 -27.45
CA VAL A 117 -0.89 -3.07 -26.38
C VAL A 117 -2.15 -3.38 -25.57
N PHE A 118 -2.26 -4.61 -25.11
CA PHE A 118 -3.40 -5.10 -24.31
C PHE A 118 -3.05 -6.36 -23.54
N SER A 119 -3.92 -6.72 -22.59
CA SER A 119 -3.81 -7.96 -21.82
C SER A 119 -4.84 -8.98 -22.32
N ALA A 120 -4.46 -10.25 -22.38
CA ALA A 120 -5.37 -11.34 -22.73
C ALA A 120 -5.14 -12.56 -21.85
N ARG A 121 -6.23 -13.28 -21.55
CA ARG A 121 -6.21 -14.53 -20.78
C ARG A 121 -7.13 -15.54 -21.44
N GLU A 122 -6.69 -16.79 -21.50
CA GLU A 122 -7.53 -17.93 -21.90
C GLU A 122 -8.21 -18.52 -20.67
N GLU A 123 -9.45 -19.01 -20.85
CA GLU A 123 -10.19 -19.70 -19.79
C GLU A 123 -9.39 -20.87 -19.25
N ASP A 124 -9.31 -20.96 -17.92
CA ASP A 124 -8.76 -22.15 -17.28
C ASP A 124 -9.80 -23.28 -17.33
N PRO A 125 -9.52 -24.41 -18.02
CA PRO A 125 -10.43 -25.55 -18.05
C PRO A 125 -10.56 -26.25 -16.69
N ASP A 126 -9.66 -26.00 -15.74
CA ASP A 126 -9.75 -26.47 -14.36
C ASP A 126 -9.21 -25.41 -13.39
N GLU A 127 -10.12 -24.57 -12.87
CA GLU A 127 -9.84 -23.48 -11.94
C GLU A 127 -9.01 -23.89 -10.69
N ASN A 128 -8.91 -25.19 -10.38
CA ASN A 128 -8.23 -25.68 -9.19
C ASN A 128 -6.81 -26.24 -9.43
N ASP A 129 -6.34 -26.36 -10.68
CA ASP A 129 -5.13 -27.17 -10.96
C ASP A 129 -4.19 -26.59 -12.03
N ASN A 130 -4.45 -25.40 -12.61
CA ASN A 130 -3.69 -24.99 -13.78
C ASN A 130 -3.08 -23.58 -13.81
N ILE A 131 -1.80 -23.59 -13.47
CA ILE A 131 -0.82 -22.50 -13.46
C ILE A 131 -0.46 -21.98 -14.88
N GLN A 132 -1.13 -22.48 -15.92
CA GLN A 132 -0.86 -22.14 -17.32
C GLN A 132 -1.70 -20.96 -17.83
N TYR A 133 -2.82 -20.63 -17.18
CA TYR A 133 -3.81 -19.68 -17.70
C TYR A 133 -3.76 -18.35 -16.94
N THR A 134 -2.74 -17.55 -17.26
CA THR A 134 -2.54 -16.23 -16.66
C THR A 134 -2.93 -15.10 -17.62
N TRP A 135 -3.05 -13.89 -17.07
CA TRP A 135 -3.15 -12.67 -17.88
C TRP A 135 -1.78 -12.38 -18.47
N ASP A 136 -1.70 -12.26 -19.80
CA ASP A 136 -0.47 -12.03 -20.54
C ASP A 136 -0.57 -10.76 -21.40
N LEU A 137 0.57 -10.12 -21.66
CA LEU A 137 0.63 -8.93 -22.52
C LEU A 137 0.85 -9.28 -24.00
N TYR A 138 0.09 -8.62 -24.87
CA TYR A 138 0.16 -8.72 -26.32
C TYR A 138 0.30 -7.35 -26.95
N GLU A 139 0.95 -7.32 -28.12
CA GLU A 139 1.08 -6.13 -28.95
C GLU A 139 0.63 -6.44 -30.37
N TYR A 140 -0.21 -5.56 -30.93
CA TYR A 140 -0.64 -5.58 -32.32
C TYR A 140 0.01 -4.43 -33.08
N ASN A 141 0.75 -4.77 -34.14
CA ASN A 141 1.28 -3.82 -35.10
C ASN A 141 0.19 -3.49 -36.13
N ILE A 142 -0.26 -2.24 -36.12
CA ILE A 142 -1.38 -1.76 -36.93
C ILE A 142 -1.03 -1.75 -38.42
N ALA A 143 0.20 -1.37 -38.76
CA ALA A 143 0.62 -1.25 -40.15
C ALA A 143 0.94 -2.60 -40.80
N GLU A 144 1.57 -3.51 -40.03
CA GLU A 144 1.95 -4.85 -40.52
C GLU A 144 0.83 -5.89 -40.38
N ASP A 145 -0.24 -5.55 -39.64
CA ASP A 145 -1.37 -6.43 -39.36
C ASP A 145 -0.96 -7.73 -38.64
N THR A 146 -0.04 -7.62 -37.68
CA THR A 146 0.52 -8.77 -36.93
C THR A 146 0.37 -8.59 -35.43
N VAL A 147 0.06 -9.68 -34.73
CA VAL A 147 0.02 -9.72 -33.26
C VAL A 147 1.17 -10.57 -32.70
N ARG A 148 1.75 -10.15 -31.58
CA ARG A 148 2.76 -10.90 -30.84
C ARG A 148 2.49 -10.89 -29.35
N LYS A 149 2.86 -11.97 -28.67
CA LYS A 149 2.98 -12.00 -27.20
C LYS A 149 4.26 -11.25 -26.81
N LEU A 150 4.16 -10.29 -25.88
CA LEU A 150 5.28 -9.44 -25.50
C LEU A 150 6.31 -10.20 -24.65
N ILE A 151 5.86 -11.07 -23.74
CA ILE A 151 6.72 -11.85 -22.85
C ILE A 151 6.60 -13.34 -23.24
N PRO A 152 7.30 -13.80 -24.30
CA PRO A 152 7.15 -15.18 -24.81
C PRO A 152 7.91 -16.22 -23.98
N THR A 153 8.97 -15.81 -23.27
CA THR A 153 9.82 -16.66 -22.44
C THR A 153 9.83 -16.11 -21.03
N ASP A 154 9.04 -16.69 -20.14
CA ASP A 154 9.06 -16.32 -18.72
C ASP A 154 10.09 -17.18 -17.95
N ASP A 155 10.50 -16.68 -16.78
CA ASP A 155 11.15 -17.47 -15.74
C ASP A 155 10.41 -18.81 -15.57
N SER A 156 11.15 -19.88 -15.26
CA SER A 156 10.65 -21.23 -15.05
C SER A 156 9.49 -21.35 -14.04
N SER A 157 9.17 -20.28 -13.31
CA SER A 157 7.94 -20.09 -12.53
C SER A 157 6.81 -19.52 -13.40
N LYS A 158 6.13 -20.33 -14.22
CA LYS A 158 4.91 -19.94 -14.96
C LYS A 158 3.73 -19.65 -14.00
N PHE A 159 3.66 -18.45 -13.44
CA PHE A 159 2.60 -18.11 -12.46
C PHE A 159 2.34 -16.59 -12.35
N ASN A 160 2.62 -15.79 -13.38
CA ASN A 160 2.51 -14.33 -13.28
C ASN A 160 1.33 -13.84 -14.11
N HIS A 161 0.52 -12.97 -13.52
CA HIS A 161 -0.46 -12.17 -14.24
C HIS A 161 0.16 -10.84 -14.59
N GLU A 162 -0.06 -10.37 -15.81
CA GLU A 162 0.31 -9.05 -16.29
C GLU A 162 -0.92 -8.33 -16.86
N ILE A 163 -1.24 -7.17 -16.30
CA ILE A 163 -2.41 -6.36 -16.68
C ILE A 163 -2.08 -4.88 -16.77
N THR A 164 -3.02 -4.07 -17.29
CA THR A 164 -2.93 -2.61 -17.35
C THR A 164 -1.67 -2.03 -18.03
N PRO A 165 -1.24 -2.54 -19.20
CA PRO A 165 -0.07 -2.02 -19.90
C PRO A 165 -0.30 -0.60 -20.43
N ARG A 166 0.74 0.23 -20.38
CA ARG A 166 0.82 1.54 -21.04
C ARG A 166 2.17 1.76 -21.69
N TYR A 167 2.19 2.46 -22.81
CA TYR A 167 3.44 2.91 -23.42
C TYR A 167 4.04 4.09 -22.66
N LEU A 168 5.35 4.03 -22.43
CA LEU A 168 6.19 5.16 -22.06
C LEU A 168 6.61 5.92 -23.33
N PRO A 169 6.95 7.22 -23.25
CA PRO A 169 7.40 8.01 -24.40
C PRO A 169 8.68 7.48 -25.07
N SER A 170 9.48 6.68 -24.35
CA SER A 170 10.67 5.99 -24.89
C SER A 170 10.31 4.82 -25.83
N GLY A 171 9.06 4.35 -25.80
CA GLY A 171 8.60 3.11 -26.43
C GLY A 171 8.60 1.90 -25.47
N ASP A 172 9.19 2.04 -24.28
CA ASP A 172 9.09 1.05 -23.21
C ASP A 172 7.66 0.92 -22.69
N ILE A 173 7.38 -0.12 -21.89
CA ILE A 173 6.03 -0.44 -21.42
C ILE A 173 6.02 -0.52 -19.90
N VAL A 174 5.14 0.23 -19.26
CA VAL A 174 4.79 0.08 -17.83
C VAL A 174 3.53 -0.77 -17.70
N PHE A 175 3.47 -1.66 -16.71
CA PHE A 175 2.34 -2.58 -16.49
C PHE A 175 2.29 -3.05 -15.04
N ALA A 176 1.16 -3.59 -14.60
CA ALA A 176 1.02 -4.23 -13.29
C ALA A 176 1.28 -5.74 -13.41
N SER A 177 2.01 -6.33 -12.45
CA SER A 177 2.32 -7.76 -12.46
C SER A 177 2.46 -8.38 -11.08
N THR A 178 2.08 -9.65 -10.95
CA THR A 178 2.23 -10.48 -9.74
C THR A 178 3.61 -11.13 -9.58
N ARG A 179 4.54 -10.81 -10.48
CA ARG A 179 5.90 -11.39 -10.53
C ARG A 179 6.73 -11.19 -9.27
N GLN A 180 6.65 -10.00 -8.67
CA GLN A 180 7.33 -9.60 -7.42
C GLN A 180 8.79 -10.10 -7.31
N LYS A 181 9.59 -9.89 -8.36
CA LYS A 181 10.93 -10.50 -8.47
C LYS A 181 11.84 -10.11 -7.30
N SER A 182 11.84 -8.85 -6.89
CA SER A 182 12.69 -8.39 -5.78
C SER A 182 12.25 -8.99 -4.45
N THR A 183 10.94 -9.09 -4.20
CA THR A 183 10.40 -9.78 -3.03
C THR A 183 10.86 -11.22 -2.97
N ARG A 184 10.80 -11.96 -4.10
CA ARG A 184 11.28 -13.34 -4.20
C ARG A 184 12.76 -13.48 -3.86
N GLU A 185 13.59 -12.58 -4.39
CA GLU A 185 15.04 -12.57 -4.14
C GLU A 185 15.35 -12.30 -2.66
N ILE A 186 14.73 -11.27 -2.07
CA ILE A 186 14.91 -10.94 -0.65
C ILE A 186 14.41 -12.08 0.25
N ASN A 187 13.27 -12.70 -0.07
CA ASN A 187 12.76 -13.84 0.68
C ASN A 187 13.70 -15.05 0.57
N LEU A 188 14.27 -15.34 -0.60
CA LEU A 188 15.26 -16.40 -0.77
C LEU A 188 16.51 -16.19 0.10
N GLU A 189 16.93 -14.93 0.23
CA GLU A 189 18.16 -14.58 0.95
C GLU A 189 17.96 -14.43 2.46
N THR A 190 16.73 -14.20 2.92
CA THR A 190 16.45 -13.86 4.33
C THR A 190 15.49 -14.83 5.01
N ALA A 191 14.60 -15.50 4.29
CA ALA A 191 13.64 -16.43 4.84
C ALA A 191 14.13 -17.89 4.72
N ASN A 192 13.72 -18.73 5.67
CA ASN A 192 14.05 -20.16 5.67
C ASN A 192 13.26 -20.97 4.61
N GLY A 193 12.32 -20.33 3.92
CA GLY A 193 11.32 -20.98 3.05
C GLY A 193 11.52 -20.84 1.53
N GLY A 194 12.58 -20.16 1.08
CA GLY A 194 12.89 -20.01 -0.35
C GLY A 194 12.23 -18.80 -1.04
N ALA A 195 12.22 -18.83 -2.37
CA ALA A 195 11.79 -17.71 -3.22
C ALA A 195 10.28 -17.79 -3.54
N TYR A 196 9.48 -16.83 -3.08
CA TYR A 196 8.03 -16.77 -3.31
C TYR A 196 7.51 -15.32 -3.46
N SER A 197 6.41 -15.17 -4.18
CA SER A 197 5.65 -13.92 -4.28
C SER A 197 4.65 -13.82 -3.13
N GLY A 198 4.38 -12.61 -2.67
CA GLY A 198 3.42 -12.33 -1.61
C GLY A 198 1.98 -12.29 -2.09
N LEU A 199 1.07 -12.84 -1.30
CA LEU A 199 -0.36 -12.54 -1.38
C LEU A 199 -0.63 -11.10 -0.95
N GLU A 200 -1.72 -10.54 -1.48
CA GLU A 200 -2.28 -9.29 -0.98
C GLU A 200 -2.84 -9.44 0.45
N GLU A 201 -3.15 -8.34 1.13
CA GLU A 201 -3.40 -8.29 2.58
C GLU A 201 -4.65 -9.10 3.05
N ASP A 202 -5.61 -9.35 2.13
CA ASP A 202 -6.77 -10.23 2.32
C ASP A 202 -6.48 -11.71 2.02
N ARG A 203 -5.34 -12.00 1.38
CA ARG A 203 -4.80 -13.35 1.09
C ARG A 203 -5.64 -14.18 0.12
N ARG A 204 -6.18 -13.51 -0.89
CA ARG A 204 -6.97 -14.10 -1.98
C ARG A 204 -6.10 -14.36 -3.20
N GLU A 205 -5.22 -13.43 -3.54
CA GLU A 205 -4.36 -13.52 -4.71
C GLU A 205 -2.99 -12.88 -4.49
N ARG A 206 -2.07 -13.07 -5.43
CA ARG A 206 -0.75 -12.42 -5.36
C ARG A 206 -0.89 -10.93 -5.57
N ALA A 207 -0.20 -10.14 -4.76
CA ALA A 207 -0.19 -8.68 -4.89
C ALA A 207 0.34 -8.25 -6.27
N LEU A 208 -0.33 -7.29 -6.88
CA LEU A 208 0.09 -6.65 -8.13
C LEU A 208 1.01 -5.49 -7.79
N ASN A 209 2.16 -5.40 -8.46
CA ASN A 209 3.01 -4.22 -8.40
C ASN A 209 3.36 -3.73 -9.81
N LEU A 210 3.72 -2.45 -9.94
CA LEU A 210 4.12 -1.90 -11.23
C LEU A 210 5.52 -2.38 -11.63
N HIS A 211 5.66 -2.64 -12.94
CA HIS A 211 6.88 -3.05 -13.59
C HIS A 211 7.06 -2.26 -14.88
N VAL A 212 8.32 -2.08 -15.30
CA VAL A 212 8.69 -1.52 -16.60
C VAL A 212 9.49 -2.56 -17.38
N MET A 213 9.27 -2.63 -18.69
CA MET A 213 10.05 -3.47 -19.60
C MET A 213 10.37 -2.73 -20.90
N ALA A 214 11.42 -3.16 -21.57
CA ALA A 214 11.73 -2.66 -22.91
C ALA A 214 10.64 -3.07 -23.91
N ALA A 215 10.45 -2.28 -24.97
CA ALA A 215 9.45 -2.54 -26.02
C ALA A 215 9.50 -3.97 -26.60
N ASN A 216 10.68 -4.61 -26.58
CA ASN A 216 10.88 -5.98 -27.08
C ASN A 216 10.48 -7.09 -26.07
N GLY A 217 9.99 -6.73 -24.88
CA GLY A 217 9.61 -7.66 -23.81
C GLY A 217 10.74 -8.11 -22.89
N GLN A 218 11.92 -7.50 -22.97
CA GLN A 218 13.08 -7.80 -22.12
C GLN A 218 13.27 -6.77 -21.00
N ASN A 219 14.22 -7.03 -20.10
CA ASN A 219 14.62 -6.11 -19.03
C ASN A 219 13.48 -5.71 -18.08
N ILE A 220 12.60 -6.65 -17.76
CA ILE A 220 11.49 -6.43 -16.81
C ILE A 220 12.06 -6.05 -15.44
N ARG A 221 11.60 -4.93 -14.89
CA ARG A 221 12.03 -4.37 -13.61
C ARG A 221 10.83 -3.93 -12.78
N GLN A 222 10.76 -4.42 -11.54
CA GLN A 222 9.75 -4.00 -10.56
C GLN A 222 10.06 -2.58 -10.07
N ILE A 223 9.04 -1.71 -10.05
CA ILE A 223 9.16 -0.30 -9.68
C ILE A 223 8.34 0.10 -8.45
N THR A 224 7.35 -0.69 -8.03
CA THR A 224 6.63 -0.50 -6.76
C THR A 224 6.62 -1.76 -5.89
N PHE A 225 6.35 -1.61 -4.59
CA PHE A 225 6.56 -2.66 -3.57
C PHE A 225 5.45 -2.69 -2.50
N ASN A 226 4.23 -2.31 -2.88
CA ASN A 226 3.07 -2.41 -1.99
C ASN A 226 2.78 -3.89 -1.63
N MET A 227 2.22 -4.13 -0.44
CA MET A 227 1.73 -5.45 -0.03
C MET A 227 0.28 -5.72 -0.45
N SER A 228 -0.38 -4.73 -1.07
CA SER A 228 -1.65 -4.86 -1.78
C SER A 228 -1.45 -4.49 -3.27
N HIS A 229 -2.52 -4.23 -4.03
CA HIS A 229 -2.41 -3.96 -5.45
C HIS A 229 -1.95 -2.52 -5.77
N ASP A 230 -0.99 -2.39 -6.69
CA ASP A 230 -0.70 -1.18 -7.46
C ASP A 230 -1.02 -1.46 -8.94
N ALA A 231 -1.95 -0.72 -9.53
CA ALA A 231 -2.46 -0.95 -10.89
C ALA A 231 -2.93 0.34 -11.59
N TYR A 232 -3.39 0.22 -12.84
CA TYR A 232 -3.92 1.31 -13.66
C TYR A 232 -2.95 2.49 -13.85
N PRO A 233 -1.70 2.25 -14.32
CA PRO A 233 -0.77 3.34 -14.59
C PRO A 233 -1.27 4.25 -15.73
N VAL A 234 -0.88 5.52 -15.67
CA VAL A 234 -0.96 6.52 -16.74
C VAL A 234 0.29 7.39 -16.71
N VAL A 235 0.82 7.73 -17.88
CA VAL A 235 1.95 8.64 -18.02
C VAL A 235 1.45 10.09 -18.11
N LEU A 236 1.88 10.94 -17.19
CA LEU A 236 1.63 12.38 -17.22
C LEU A 236 2.54 13.10 -18.23
N LEU A 237 2.18 14.33 -18.58
CA LEU A 237 2.94 15.15 -19.55
C LEU A 237 4.41 15.41 -19.13
N ASP A 238 4.70 15.35 -17.84
CA ASP A 238 6.07 15.50 -17.29
C ASP A 238 6.89 14.22 -17.32
N GLY A 239 6.31 13.10 -17.77
CA GLY A 239 6.96 11.78 -17.85
C GLY A 239 6.84 10.94 -16.58
N THR A 240 6.24 11.47 -15.51
CA THR A 240 5.92 10.69 -14.31
C THR A 240 4.72 9.78 -14.55
N ILE A 241 4.57 8.75 -13.72
CA ILE A 241 3.47 7.79 -13.80
C ILE A 241 2.54 8.03 -12.61
N ILE A 242 1.26 8.30 -12.86
CA ILE A 242 0.20 8.21 -11.86
C ILE A 242 -0.39 6.80 -11.91
N TYR A 243 -0.74 6.25 -10.76
CA TYR A 243 -1.38 4.94 -10.69
C TYR A 243 -2.31 4.85 -9.47
N THR A 244 -3.16 3.84 -9.45
CA THR A 244 -4.02 3.53 -8.31
C THR A 244 -3.33 2.52 -7.40
N ARG A 245 -3.26 2.85 -6.11
CA ARG A 245 -2.86 1.94 -5.04
C ARG A 245 -4.06 1.55 -4.20
N TRP A 246 -4.21 0.25 -3.94
CA TRP A 246 -5.06 -0.24 -2.87
C TRP A 246 -4.32 -0.17 -1.54
N ASP A 247 -4.72 0.75 -0.67
CA ASP A 247 -4.24 0.83 0.70
C ASP A 247 -5.17 0.01 1.61
N ASN A 248 -4.81 -1.25 1.88
CA ASN A 248 -5.64 -2.22 2.60
C ASN A 248 -5.14 -2.58 4.02
N PHE A 249 -4.01 -2.03 4.48
CA PHE A 249 -3.44 -2.44 5.78
C PHE A 249 -4.27 -1.97 7.00
N SER A 250 -4.76 -0.74 6.96
CA SER A 250 -5.56 -0.13 8.04
C SER A 250 -6.82 0.56 7.52
N ARG A 251 -7.05 0.47 6.21
CA ARG A 251 -8.07 1.16 5.43
C ARG A 251 -8.54 0.21 4.33
N ASN A 252 -9.50 0.65 3.52
CA ASN A 252 -9.90 -0.05 2.30
C ASN A 252 -10.22 0.99 1.23
N SER A 253 -9.18 1.49 0.56
CA SER A 253 -9.27 2.66 -0.32
C SER A 253 -8.32 2.59 -1.51
N MET A 254 -8.80 3.04 -2.68
CA MET A 254 -8.08 3.13 -3.95
C MET A 254 -7.60 4.57 -4.18
N ASN A 255 -6.39 4.85 -3.69
CA ASN A 255 -5.77 6.16 -3.70
C ASN A 255 -4.90 6.36 -4.95
N LEU A 256 -4.67 7.62 -5.34
CA LEU A 256 -3.76 7.95 -6.43
C LEU A 256 -2.36 8.19 -5.88
N TYR A 257 -1.39 7.49 -6.44
CA TYR A 257 0.04 7.64 -6.16
C TYR A 257 0.76 8.02 -7.45
N HIS A 258 1.97 8.55 -7.31
CA HIS A 258 2.87 8.66 -8.45
C HIS A 258 4.18 7.91 -8.24
N VAL A 259 4.88 7.65 -9.33
CA VAL A 259 6.23 7.10 -9.36
C VAL A 259 6.92 7.51 -10.65
N ASN A 260 8.24 7.65 -10.66
CA ASN A 260 9.00 7.78 -11.89
C ASN A 260 9.10 6.43 -12.62
N PRO A 261 9.33 6.38 -13.96
CA PRO A 261 9.58 5.12 -14.67
C PRO A 261 10.74 4.29 -14.11
N ASP A 262 11.63 4.91 -13.36
CA ASP A 262 12.75 4.26 -12.70
C ASP A 262 12.42 3.69 -11.29
N GLY A 263 11.21 3.95 -10.79
CA GLY A 263 10.70 3.50 -9.49
C GLY A 263 10.92 4.46 -8.33
N THR A 264 11.61 5.59 -8.55
CA THR A 264 11.82 6.61 -7.52
C THR A 264 10.66 7.56 -7.40
N GLY A 265 10.67 8.37 -6.34
CA GLY A 265 9.65 9.37 -6.08
C GLY A 265 8.29 8.72 -5.83
N ASN A 266 8.24 7.54 -5.21
CA ASN A 266 6.96 6.93 -4.89
C ASN A 266 6.29 7.70 -3.74
N GLN A 267 5.17 8.38 -4.02
CA GLN A 267 4.42 9.13 -3.01
C GLN A 267 2.93 9.16 -3.33
N LEU A 268 2.11 9.27 -2.27
CA LEU A 268 0.69 9.57 -2.35
C LEU A 268 0.49 10.90 -3.09
N VAL A 269 -0.50 10.98 -3.97
CA VAL A 269 -0.86 12.20 -4.70
C VAL A 269 -2.20 12.76 -4.24
N TYR A 270 -3.21 11.90 -4.14
CA TYR A 270 -4.58 12.29 -3.86
C TYR A 270 -5.43 11.13 -3.35
N GLY A 271 -6.37 11.39 -2.43
CA GLY A 271 -7.51 10.49 -2.19
C GLY A 271 -7.73 10.05 -0.74
N MET A 272 -6.73 10.21 0.13
CA MET A 272 -6.71 9.63 1.48
C MET A 272 -7.94 9.94 2.35
N HIS A 273 -8.59 11.09 2.10
CA HIS A 273 -9.80 11.57 2.77
C HIS A 273 -10.90 11.97 1.79
N SER A 274 -10.93 11.37 0.60
CA SER A 274 -11.81 11.76 -0.50
C SER A 274 -12.80 10.67 -0.93
N HIS A 275 -12.86 9.54 -0.23
CA HIS A 275 -13.68 8.40 -0.65
C HIS A 275 -15.18 8.50 -0.30
N ASP A 276 -15.56 9.33 0.67
CA ASP A 276 -16.98 9.57 1.01
C ASP A 276 -17.59 10.74 0.19
N THR A 277 -17.17 10.88 -1.07
CA THR A 277 -17.55 12.03 -1.93
C THR A 277 -18.52 11.67 -3.05
N GLY A 278 -18.95 10.41 -3.14
CA GLY A 278 -20.01 9.99 -4.04
C GLY A 278 -21.37 10.63 -3.69
N PRO A 279 -22.35 10.60 -4.60
CA PRO A 279 -23.67 11.17 -4.35
C PRO A 279 -24.30 10.63 -3.05
N GLY A 280 -24.76 11.54 -2.18
CA GLY A 280 -25.27 11.16 -0.86
C GLY A 280 -24.19 10.77 0.17
N ALA A 281 -22.93 11.16 -0.05
CA ALA A 281 -21.75 10.72 0.72
C ALA A 281 -21.55 9.19 0.64
N SER A 282 -21.79 8.64 -0.56
CA SER A 282 -21.51 7.25 -0.86
C SER A 282 -20.02 7.04 -1.17
N ASP A 283 -19.61 5.78 -1.08
CA ASP A 283 -18.26 5.33 -1.41
C ASP A 283 -17.89 5.64 -2.87
N LEU A 284 -16.68 6.17 -3.07
CA LEU A 284 -16.15 6.56 -4.36
C LEU A 284 -14.63 6.34 -4.42
N GLN A 285 -14.21 5.42 -5.27
CA GLN A 285 -12.85 4.94 -5.48
C GLN A 285 -12.29 5.48 -6.80
N PHE A 286 -10.97 5.72 -6.87
CA PHE A 286 -10.33 6.34 -8.03
C PHE A 286 -9.50 5.32 -8.82
N VAL A 287 -9.98 4.93 -10.00
CA VAL A 287 -9.33 3.93 -10.88
C VAL A 287 -9.25 4.40 -12.32
N LYS A 288 -8.54 3.63 -13.17
CA LYS A 288 -8.41 3.89 -14.62
C LYS A 288 -8.09 5.36 -14.94
N SER A 289 -7.14 5.93 -14.22
CA SER A 289 -6.73 7.33 -14.41
C SER A 289 -6.18 7.56 -15.82
N ASN A 290 -6.41 8.75 -16.38
CA ASN A 290 -5.86 9.17 -17.66
C ASN A 290 -5.78 10.71 -17.75
N ILE A 291 -5.22 11.27 -18.82
CA ILE A 291 -5.07 12.71 -19.01
C ILE A 291 -5.90 13.22 -20.21
N LEU A 292 -6.45 14.41 -20.05
CA LEU A 292 -7.03 15.20 -21.14
C LEU A 292 -5.92 15.88 -21.97
N PRO A 293 -6.20 16.32 -23.20
CA PRO A 293 -5.20 16.99 -24.06
C PRO A 293 -4.61 18.27 -23.45
N ASP A 294 -5.32 18.92 -22.52
CA ASP A 294 -4.84 20.10 -21.77
C ASP A 294 -3.91 19.75 -20.61
N GLY A 295 -3.69 18.46 -20.33
CA GLY A 295 -2.89 17.93 -19.23
C GLY A 295 -3.65 17.69 -17.94
N SER A 296 -4.96 17.97 -17.89
CA SER A 296 -5.79 17.70 -16.71
C SER A 296 -5.90 16.19 -16.45
N LEU A 297 -5.62 15.77 -15.21
CA LEU A 297 -5.85 14.40 -14.77
C LEU A 297 -7.35 14.14 -14.61
N PHE A 298 -7.79 12.98 -15.06
CA PHE A 298 -9.11 12.46 -14.74
C PHE A 298 -9.06 10.99 -14.35
N VAL A 299 -10.13 10.53 -13.70
CA VAL A 299 -10.29 9.15 -13.22
C VAL A 299 -11.68 8.62 -13.53
N LEU A 300 -11.81 7.31 -13.57
CA LEU A 300 -13.08 6.63 -13.38
C LEU A 300 -13.35 6.56 -11.87
N ALA A 301 -14.36 7.29 -11.43
CA ALA A 301 -14.82 7.34 -10.06
C ALA A 301 -16.03 6.42 -9.89
N ARG A 302 -15.92 5.40 -9.03
CA ARG A 302 -16.97 4.40 -8.79
C ARG A 302 -16.84 3.76 -7.41
N PRO A 303 -17.89 3.13 -6.85
CA PRO A 303 -17.77 2.40 -5.59
C PRO A 303 -16.83 1.20 -5.72
N MET A 304 -16.33 0.71 -4.58
CA MET A 304 -15.48 -0.49 -4.50
C MET A 304 -16.15 -1.71 -5.12
N GLU A 305 -17.45 -1.88 -4.86
CA GLU A 305 -18.32 -2.94 -5.38
C GLU A 305 -19.45 -2.32 -6.19
N SER A 306 -19.73 -2.84 -7.39
CA SER A 306 -20.82 -2.30 -8.21
C SER A 306 -21.49 -3.36 -9.08
N ASP A 307 -22.83 -3.37 -9.08
CA ASP A 307 -23.66 -4.18 -10.00
C ASP A 307 -23.61 -3.69 -11.45
N PHE A 308 -23.14 -2.45 -11.65
CA PHE A 308 -22.95 -1.85 -12.97
C PHE A 308 -21.47 -1.67 -13.25
N TYR A 309 -21.09 -1.87 -14.50
CA TYR A 309 -19.73 -1.61 -14.96
C TYR A 309 -19.46 -0.10 -15.04
N GLY A 310 -18.44 0.35 -14.32
CA GLY A 310 -17.99 1.74 -14.40
C GLY A 310 -18.67 2.69 -13.41
N GLY A 311 -18.75 3.98 -13.77
CA GLY A 311 -19.10 5.07 -12.87
C GLY A 311 -19.09 6.42 -13.58
N ASP A 312 -18.63 7.47 -12.88
CA ASP A 312 -18.47 8.80 -13.43
C ASP A 312 -17.01 9.06 -13.83
N PHE A 313 -16.79 9.89 -14.85
CA PHE A 313 -15.46 10.38 -15.18
C PHE A 313 -15.25 11.76 -14.59
N MET A 314 -14.31 11.88 -13.67
CA MET A 314 -14.06 13.10 -12.91
C MET A 314 -12.64 13.61 -13.14
N THR A 315 -12.51 14.89 -13.45
CA THR A 315 -11.23 15.60 -13.34
C THR A 315 -10.84 15.78 -11.88
N ILE A 316 -9.55 15.72 -11.58
CA ILE A 316 -9.00 15.97 -10.24
C ILE A 316 -7.88 17.02 -10.31
N ASN A 317 -8.05 18.12 -9.58
CA ASN A 317 -7.05 19.19 -9.48
C ASN A 317 -5.93 18.84 -8.48
N ILE A 318 -5.08 17.88 -8.85
CA ILE A 318 -3.94 17.43 -8.03
C ILE A 318 -2.83 18.47 -7.85
N ASN A 319 -2.86 19.57 -8.61
CA ASN A 319 -1.87 20.65 -8.49
C ASN A 319 -2.15 21.55 -7.29
N ASN A 320 -3.42 21.73 -6.94
CA ASN A 320 -3.82 22.62 -5.86
C ASN A 320 -4.38 21.89 -4.63
N TYR A 321 -4.60 20.58 -4.71
CA TYR A 321 -5.26 19.80 -3.67
C TYR A 321 -4.61 18.42 -3.48
N VAL A 322 -4.67 17.92 -2.25
CA VAL A 322 -4.33 16.53 -1.89
C VAL A 322 -5.56 15.69 -1.55
N ASP A 323 -6.68 16.34 -1.26
CA ASP A 323 -8.00 15.73 -1.07
C ASP A 323 -9.08 16.67 -1.57
N ASN A 324 -10.33 16.20 -1.67
CA ASN A 324 -11.42 16.93 -2.31
C ASN A 324 -11.59 18.36 -1.78
N THR A 325 -11.38 18.56 -0.48
CA THR A 325 -11.54 19.85 0.19
C THR A 325 -10.25 20.35 0.85
N THR A 326 -9.15 19.60 0.73
CA THR A 326 -7.86 19.94 1.35
C THR A 326 -6.88 20.47 0.30
N PRO A 327 -6.57 21.78 0.29
CA PRO A 327 -5.55 22.33 -0.58
C PRO A 327 -4.14 21.89 -0.15
N THR A 328 -3.16 22.06 -1.03
CA THR A 328 -1.74 22.02 -0.63
C THR A 328 -1.42 23.18 0.32
N ALA A 329 -0.35 23.08 1.11
CA ALA A 329 0.08 24.16 1.99
C ALA A 329 0.45 25.47 1.24
N LEU A 330 0.73 25.38 -0.05
CA LEU A 330 1.09 26.51 -0.91
C LEU A 330 -0.11 27.14 -1.61
N THR A 331 -1.29 26.50 -1.54
CA THR A 331 -2.49 26.91 -2.27
C THR A 331 -3.61 27.26 -1.30
N ASN A 332 -4.48 28.17 -1.73
CA ASN A 332 -5.67 28.52 -0.97
C ASN A 332 -6.90 27.96 -1.68
N GLY A 333 -7.87 27.43 -0.92
CA GLY A 333 -9.11 26.90 -1.46
C GLY A 333 -9.85 26.03 -0.46
N SER A 334 -11.08 25.65 -0.80
CA SER A 334 -11.90 24.74 0.01
C SER A 334 -12.48 23.58 -0.82
N GLY A 335 -12.02 23.42 -2.06
CA GLY A 335 -12.59 22.46 -3.01
C GLY A 335 -13.91 22.93 -3.66
N PRO A 336 -14.61 22.01 -4.36
CA PRO A 336 -14.18 20.64 -4.61
C PRO A 336 -12.98 20.59 -5.58
N ALA A 337 -12.06 19.66 -5.33
CA ALA A 337 -10.96 19.35 -6.24
C ALA A 337 -11.42 18.43 -7.39
N GLN A 338 -12.56 17.78 -7.20
CA GLN A 338 -13.15 16.84 -8.14
C GLN A 338 -14.28 17.50 -8.94
N ALA A 339 -14.35 17.24 -10.24
CA ALA A 339 -15.46 17.70 -11.08
C ALA A 339 -15.73 16.71 -12.20
N SER A 340 -17.00 16.31 -12.35
CA SER A 340 -17.47 15.49 -13.46
C SER A 340 -17.09 16.14 -14.80
N ILE A 341 -16.51 15.36 -15.70
CA ILE A 341 -16.21 15.76 -17.08
C ILE A 341 -17.50 15.84 -17.89
N THR A 342 -18.45 14.97 -17.57
CA THR A 342 -19.72 14.85 -18.27
C THR A 342 -20.78 15.75 -17.61
N ASP A 343 -21.78 16.18 -18.38
CA ASP A 343 -22.89 17.00 -17.89
C ASP A 343 -24.03 16.18 -17.27
N THR A 344 -23.85 14.86 -17.20
CA THR A 344 -24.84 13.90 -16.72
C THR A 344 -24.71 13.64 -15.23
N ASP A 345 -25.83 13.53 -14.53
CA ASP A 345 -25.88 13.22 -13.09
C ASP A 345 -25.71 11.71 -12.86
N VAL A 346 -24.45 11.27 -12.74
CA VAL A 346 -24.10 9.87 -12.49
C VAL A 346 -24.20 9.59 -10.99
N ASN A 347 -25.15 8.74 -10.61
CA ASN A 347 -25.39 8.37 -9.23
C ASN A 347 -25.08 6.90 -8.98
N THR A 348 -23.83 6.61 -8.61
CA THR A 348 -23.33 5.26 -8.38
C THR A 348 -23.83 4.59 -7.09
N GLY A 349 -24.45 5.35 -6.18
CA GLY A 349 -25.02 4.84 -4.93
C GLY A 349 -26.54 4.64 -4.95
N ALA A 350 -27.20 4.90 -6.08
CA ALA A 350 -28.66 4.82 -6.23
C ALA A 350 -29.10 3.61 -7.05
N GLU A 351 -30.34 3.15 -6.82
CA GLU A 351 -30.97 2.10 -7.64
C GLU A 351 -31.04 2.49 -9.12
N TYR A 352 -31.20 3.79 -9.41
CA TYR A 352 -31.21 4.35 -10.76
C TYR A 352 -30.27 5.56 -10.83
N SER A 353 -29.28 5.50 -11.72
CA SER A 353 -28.43 6.63 -12.10
C SER A 353 -29.00 7.33 -13.33
N LEU A 354 -29.65 8.50 -13.19
CA LEU A 354 -30.29 9.19 -14.33
C LEU A 354 -29.29 9.55 -15.45
N GLY A 355 -28.06 9.88 -15.09
CA GLY A 355 -26.96 10.12 -16.03
C GLY A 355 -26.40 8.87 -16.69
N GLY A 356 -26.85 7.68 -16.30
CA GLY A 356 -26.31 6.41 -16.77
C GLY A 356 -24.99 6.04 -16.09
N TYR A 357 -24.22 5.18 -16.75
CA TYR A 357 -22.90 4.72 -16.29
C TYR A 357 -21.90 4.75 -17.44
N TYR A 358 -20.68 5.21 -17.16
CA TYR A 358 -19.58 5.21 -18.10
C TYR A 358 -18.56 4.13 -17.73
N ALA A 359 -18.19 3.28 -18.68
CA ALA A 359 -17.24 2.18 -18.47
C ALA A 359 -15.83 2.48 -19.00
N ASP A 360 -15.70 3.36 -19.98
CA ASP A 360 -14.42 3.81 -20.51
C ASP A 360 -14.53 5.19 -21.20
N PHE A 361 -13.42 5.92 -21.25
CA PHE A 361 -13.33 7.26 -21.84
C PHE A 361 -11.98 7.51 -22.51
N HIS A 362 -12.02 7.77 -23.82
CA HIS A 362 -10.87 7.98 -24.68
C HIS A 362 -10.89 9.40 -25.28
N PRO A 363 -10.10 10.36 -24.75
CA PRO A 363 -10.06 11.72 -25.29
C PRO A 363 -9.41 11.77 -26.68
N LEU A 364 -9.91 12.67 -27.53
CA LEU A 364 -9.33 12.98 -28.83
C LEU A 364 -8.30 14.11 -28.69
N TRP A 365 -7.09 13.86 -29.19
CA TRP A 365 -5.96 14.81 -29.16
C TRP A 365 -5.92 15.66 -30.43
N ASP A 366 -7.03 16.37 -30.70
CA ASP A 366 -7.26 17.16 -31.92
C ASP A 366 -7.76 18.59 -31.63
N ASP A 367 -7.60 19.07 -30.39
CA ASP A 367 -8.03 20.38 -29.91
C ASP A 367 -9.55 20.65 -30.00
N THR A 368 -10.38 19.61 -30.12
CA THR A 368 -11.84 19.76 -30.26
C THR A 368 -12.65 19.54 -28.98
N ASN A 369 -12.01 19.21 -27.86
CA ASN A 369 -12.67 18.80 -26.61
C ASN A 369 -13.66 17.63 -26.81
N ARG A 370 -13.32 16.70 -27.71
CA ARG A 370 -14.10 15.49 -27.97
C ARG A 370 -13.49 14.27 -27.28
N ALA A 371 -14.32 13.27 -27.02
CA ALA A 371 -13.91 11.96 -26.54
C ALA A 371 -14.84 10.86 -27.06
N LEU A 372 -14.32 9.64 -27.20
CA LEU A 372 -15.15 8.44 -27.28
C LEU A 372 -15.44 7.95 -25.86
N ALA A 373 -16.69 7.65 -25.55
CA ALA A 373 -17.06 7.09 -24.25
C ALA A 373 -17.91 5.85 -24.42
N SER A 374 -17.59 4.82 -23.63
CA SER A 374 -18.49 3.69 -23.43
C SER A 374 -19.53 4.08 -22.38
N TRP A 375 -20.79 4.19 -22.80
CA TRP A 375 -21.86 4.69 -21.95
C TRP A 375 -23.14 3.87 -22.10
N SER A 376 -23.76 3.56 -20.96
CA SER A 376 -25.10 2.97 -20.87
C SER A 376 -26.08 3.98 -20.30
N LEU A 377 -27.10 4.33 -21.08
CA LEU A 377 -28.24 5.12 -20.64
C LEU A 377 -28.99 4.39 -19.50
N CYS A 378 -29.53 5.15 -18.55
CA CYS A 378 -30.43 4.62 -17.52
C CYS A 378 -31.71 4.04 -18.14
N ARG A 379 -32.01 2.79 -17.80
CA ARG A 379 -33.16 2.06 -18.33
C ARG A 379 -33.93 1.38 -17.21
N VAL A 380 -35.26 1.41 -17.33
CA VAL A 380 -36.21 0.77 -16.42
C VAL A 380 -36.94 -0.33 -17.18
N GLN A 381 -37.09 -1.49 -16.55
CA GLN A 381 -37.90 -2.59 -17.03
C GLN A 381 -39.22 -2.64 -16.26
N ASN A 382 -40.34 -2.73 -16.98
CA ASN A 382 -41.65 -2.99 -16.41
C ASN A 382 -42.35 -4.07 -17.25
N GLY A 383 -42.31 -5.32 -16.76
CA GLY A 383 -42.68 -6.49 -17.55
C GLY A 383 -41.74 -6.68 -18.74
N GLU A 384 -42.29 -6.70 -19.96
CA GLU A 384 -41.52 -6.81 -21.21
C GLU A 384 -41.09 -5.45 -21.79
N LEU A 385 -41.56 -4.34 -21.21
CA LEU A 385 -41.28 -3.00 -21.72
C LEU A 385 -40.02 -2.43 -21.06
N ILE A 386 -39.04 -2.01 -21.87
CA ILE A 386 -37.86 -1.28 -21.41
C ILE A 386 -37.96 0.18 -21.86
N GLN A 387 -37.85 1.11 -20.93
CA GLN A 387 -37.94 2.55 -21.19
C GLN A 387 -36.78 3.30 -20.54
N PRO A 388 -36.41 4.49 -21.03
CA PRO A 388 -35.46 5.35 -20.33
C PRO A 388 -35.96 5.72 -18.92
N CYS A 389 -35.03 5.88 -17.99
CA CYS A 389 -35.36 6.39 -16.65
C CYS A 389 -35.89 7.81 -16.70
N ASN A 390 -36.97 8.04 -15.96
CA ASN A 390 -37.50 9.33 -15.57
C ASN A 390 -38.41 9.12 -14.35
N SER A 391 -38.91 10.20 -13.76
CA SER A 391 -39.75 10.13 -12.55
C SER A 391 -40.93 9.18 -12.69
N ASP A 392 -41.53 9.09 -13.87
CA ASP A 392 -42.75 8.33 -14.12
C ASP A 392 -42.44 6.85 -14.37
N THR A 393 -41.37 6.55 -15.12
CA THR A 393 -41.01 5.17 -15.44
C THR A 393 -40.43 4.45 -14.23
N MET A 394 -39.59 5.11 -13.43
CA MET A 394 -38.97 4.53 -12.23
C MET A 394 -39.97 4.27 -11.10
N SER A 395 -41.03 5.09 -11.00
CA SER A 395 -42.06 4.93 -9.95
C SER A 395 -43.24 4.04 -10.37
N ALA A 396 -43.21 3.50 -11.58
CA ALA A 396 -44.28 2.65 -12.07
C ALA A 396 -44.36 1.34 -11.25
N PRO A 397 -45.57 0.83 -10.92
CA PRO A 397 -45.70 -0.43 -10.20
C PRO A 397 -45.01 -1.58 -10.94
N GLY A 398 -44.09 -2.28 -10.25
CA GLY A 398 -43.31 -3.39 -10.84
C GLY A 398 -42.11 -2.95 -11.69
N ALA A 399 -41.74 -1.67 -11.67
CA ALA A 399 -40.51 -1.18 -12.27
C ALA A 399 -39.27 -1.72 -11.51
N THR A 400 -38.28 -2.19 -12.27
CA THR A 400 -36.95 -2.55 -11.78
C THR A 400 -35.89 -1.99 -12.74
N PRO A 401 -34.62 -1.85 -12.31
CA PRO A 401 -33.52 -1.58 -13.23
C PRO A 401 -33.52 -2.62 -14.38
N ALA A 402 -33.36 -2.14 -15.61
CA ALA A 402 -33.18 -3.02 -16.76
C ALA A 402 -31.69 -3.35 -16.93
N GLU A 403 -31.41 -4.51 -17.52
CA GLU A 403 -30.06 -4.90 -17.89
C GLU A 403 -29.40 -3.80 -18.77
N PRO A 404 -28.13 -3.42 -18.48
CA PRO A 404 -27.51 -2.28 -19.16
C PRO A 404 -27.20 -2.58 -20.63
N ALA A 405 -26.95 -1.50 -21.39
CA ALA A 405 -26.62 -1.59 -22.81
C ALA A 405 -25.60 -0.51 -23.18
N TYR A 406 -24.31 -0.86 -23.07
CA TYR A 406 -23.23 0.07 -23.35
C TYR A 406 -23.01 0.21 -24.84
N GLY A 407 -23.02 1.45 -25.33
CA GLY A 407 -22.61 1.82 -26.69
C GLY A 407 -21.38 2.72 -26.65
N ILE A 408 -20.77 2.96 -27.81
CA ILE A 408 -19.71 3.96 -27.96
C ILE A 408 -20.33 5.26 -28.47
N TRP A 409 -20.10 6.34 -27.73
CA TRP A 409 -20.62 7.66 -28.01
C TRP A 409 -19.48 8.65 -28.22
N MET A 410 -19.67 9.55 -29.18
CA MET A 410 -18.85 10.75 -29.30
C MET A 410 -19.40 11.80 -28.35
N LEU A 411 -18.61 12.16 -27.34
CA LEU A 411 -18.89 13.24 -26.42
C LEU A 411 -18.12 14.48 -26.84
N ASN A 412 -18.74 15.65 -26.74
CA ASN A 412 -18.03 16.92 -26.64
C ASN A 412 -18.29 17.47 -25.24
N TYR A 413 -17.26 17.44 -24.40
CA TYR A 413 -17.35 17.80 -22.97
C TYR A 413 -17.24 19.31 -22.73
N SER A 414 -17.14 20.12 -23.79
CA SER A 414 -17.24 21.58 -23.71
C SER A 414 -18.63 22.10 -24.13
N ASP A 415 -19.23 21.47 -25.14
CA ASP A 415 -20.55 21.83 -25.66
C ASP A 415 -21.69 20.95 -25.08
N ASN A 416 -21.35 19.95 -24.26
CA ASN A 416 -22.29 19.01 -23.65
C ASN A 416 -23.17 18.30 -24.70
N THR A 417 -22.53 17.76 -25.74
CA THR A 417 -23.23 17.02 -26.81
C THR A 417 -22.76 15.58 -26.87
N GLN A 418 -23.70 14.67 -27.20
CA GLN A 418 -23.44 13.24 -27.27
C GLN A 418 -24.03 12.68 -28.57
N THR A 419 -23.21 11.98 -29.36
CA THR A 419 -23.62 11.38 -30.64
C THR A 419 -23.28 9.89 -30.69
N PRO A 420 -24.23 8.99 -30.98
CA PRO A 420 -23.96 7.55 -30.95
C PRO A 420 -23.15 7.10 -32.17
N ILE A 421 -22.00 6.48 -31.91
CA ILE A 421 -21.12 5.86 -32.91
C ILE A 421 -21.46 4.38 -33.06
N ILE A 422 -21.50 3.64 -31.94
CA ILE A 422 -21.92 2.24 -31.87
C ILE A 422 -23.11 2.15 -30.91
N PRO A 423 -24.27 1.65 -31.37
CA PRO A 423 -25.43 1.50 -30.49
C PRO A 423 -25.20 0.40 -29.45
N GLY A 424 -25.68 0.62 -28.22
CA GLY A 424 -25.60 -0.37 -27.17
C GLY A 424 -26.50 -1.58 -27.41
N ARG A 425 -26.05 -2.75 -26.97
CA ARG A 425 -26.81 -4.01 -26.98
C ARG A 425 -27.12 -4.40 -25.55
N THR A 426 -28.37 -4.75 -25.25
CA THR A 426 -28.77 -5.23 -23.91
C THR A 426 -27.89 -6.41 -23.50
N GLY A 427 -27.35 -6.35 -22.28
CA GLY A 427 -26.48 -7.38 -21.72
C GLY A 427 -25.02 -7.31 -22.19
N ILE A 428 -24.65 -6.28 -22.98
CA ILE A 428 -23.28 -6.08 -23.43
C ILE A 428 -22.69 -4.83 -22.77
N VAL A 429 -21.49 -4.99 -22.21
CA VAL A 429 -20.63 -3.90 -21.77
C VAL A 429 -19.46 -3.73 -22.74
N ILE A 430 -19.11 -2.48 -23.04
CA ILE A 430 -17.86 -2.13 -23.72
C ILE A 430 -16.92 -1.56 -22.66
N THR A 431 -15.79 -2.20 -22.43
CA THR A 431 -14.95 -1.99 -21.23
C THR A 431 -13.68 -1.19 -21.49
N ASP A 432 -13.27 -1.11 -22.76
CA ASP A 432 -12.10 -0.40 -23.23
C ASP A 432 -12.35 0.06 -24.67
N VAL A 433 -11.85 1.25 -25.01
CA VAL A 433 -11.95 1.92 -26.31
C VAL A 433 -10.63 2.62 -26.61
N ALA A 434 -10.08 2.39 -27.81
CA ALA A 434 -8.84 3.02 -28.25
C ALA A 434 -8.85 3.37 -29.75
N LEU A 435 -8.11 4.40 -30.14
CA LEU A 435 -7.93 4.81 -31.53
C LEU A 435 -6.45 4.75 -31.92
N GLY A 436 -6.16 4.16 -33.08
CA GLY A 436 -4.81 4.01 -33.63
C GLY A 436 -4.30 5.23 -34.40
N TYR A 437 -4.08 6.36 -33.71
CA TYR A 437 -3.58 7.60 -34.33
C TYR A 437 -2.39 8.19 -33.57
N GLU A 438 -1.59 8.98 -34.27
CA GLU A 438 -0.47 9.72 -33.69
C GLU A 438 -0.97 10.81 -32.75
N ARG A 439 -0.40 10.88 -31.54
CA ARG A 439 -0.67 11.90 -30.51
C ARG A 439 0.64 12.42 -29.93
N THR A 440 0.59 13.63 -29.36
CA THR A 440 1.76 14.24 -28.73
C THR A 440 2.28 13.37 -27.59
N ALA A 441 3.54 12.93 -27.69
CA ALA A 441 4.20 12.20 -26.61
C ALA A 441 4.55 13.13 -25.43
N PRO A 442 4.36 12.68 -24.18
CA PRO A 442 4.88 13.34 -22.99
C PRO A 442 6.40 13.54 -23.01
N LEU A 443 6.92 14.28 -22.04
CA LEU A 443 8.36 14.35 -21.81
C LEU A 443 8.92 12.95 -21.55
N THR A 444 9.98 12.60 -22.28
CA THR A 444 10.70 11.35 -22.04
C THR A 444 11.48 11.47 -20.74
N PHE A 445 11.08 10.67 -19.75
CA PHE A 445 11.98 10.31 -18.67
C PHE A 445 12.92 9.23 -19.20
N PHE A 446 14.19 9.58 -19.40
CA PHE A 446 15.20 8.68 -19.96
C PHE A 446 15.60 7.62 -18.93
N ASP A 447 15.05 6.41 -19.05
CA ASP A 447 15.46 5.20 -18.30
C ASP A 447 16.49 4.38 -19.12
N ASP A 448 17.50 5.06 -19.66
CA ASP A 448 18.36 4.51 -20.71
C ASP A 448 19.30 3.38 -20.24
N GLN A 449 19.30 3.05 -18.94
CA GLN A 449 20.12 2.03 -18.29
C GLN A 449 19.31 1.36 -17.16
N PRO A 450 19.66 0.13 -16.74
CA PRO A 450 19.12 -0.43 -15.50
C PRO A 450 19.29 0.60 -14.37
N PHE A 451 18.23 0.91 -13.62
CA PHE A 451 18.21 1.93 -12.56
C PHE A 451 19.43 1.89 -11.61
N GLU A 452 19.95 0.68 -11.33
CA GLU A 452 21.17 0.41 -10.57
C GLU A 452 22.45 1.08 -11.13
N GLN A 453 22.40 1.62 -12.35
CA GLN A 453 23.48 2.40 -12.95
C GLN A 453 23.14 3.88 -13.06
N ASN A 454 21.87 4.26 -13.29
CA ASN A 454 21.49 5.67 -13.45
C ASN A 454 21.49 6.44 -12.13
N ASN A 455 20.78 5.97 -11.11
CA ASN A 455 20.76 6.66 -9.81
C ASN A 455 22.00 6.43 -8.98
N CYS A 456 22.75 5.38 -9.28
CA CYS A 456 23.96 5.04 -8.54
C CYS A 456 25.18 5.85 -8.99
N LEU A 457 25.08 6.51 -10.15
CA LEU A 457 26.12 7.34 -10.74
C LEU A 457 25.69 8.81 -10.92
N SER A 458 24.39 9.10 -10.79
CA SER A 458 23.87 10.47 -10.85
C SER A 458 24.24 11.24 -9.60
N PHE A 459 24.74 12.46 -9.78
CA PHE A 459 25.11 13.33 -8.67
C PHE A 459 23.91 13.57 -7.74
N ASN A 460 24.06 13.18 -6.46
CA ASN A 460 23.12 13.52 -5.40
C ASN A 460 23.78 14.56 -4.48
N PRO A 461 23.20 15.77 -4.32
CA PRO A 461 23.81 16.81 -3.49
C PRO A 461 23.81 16.49 -1.99
N LYS A 462 22.96 15.54 -1.55
CA LYS A 462 22.80 15.14 -0.14
C LYS A 462 23.48 13.81 0.20
N LEU A 463 24.26 13.22 -0.71
CA LEU A 463 25.05 12.00 -0.49
C LEU A 463 26.45 12.11 -1.11
N GLY A 464 27.44 11.51 -0.45
CA GLY A 464 28.75 11.31 -1.03
C GLY A 464 28.73 10.28 -2.17
N ALA A 465 29.49 10.53 -3.25
CA ALA A 465 29.51 9.64 -4.43
C ALA A 465 29.95 8.20 -4.10
N THR A 466 30.87 8.03 -3.14
CA THR A 466 31.29 6.69 -2.68
C THR A 466 30.15 5.99 -1.94
N THR A 467 29.49 6.66 -1.01
CA THR A 467 28.33 6.12 -0.27
C THR A 467 27.21 5.71 -1.21
N GLN A 468 26.91 6.54 -2.20
CA GLN A 468 25.89 6.25 -3.21
C GLN A 468 26.22 4.97 -3.98
N THR A 469 27.47 4.81 -4.40
CA THR A 469 27.94 3.58 -5.08
C THR A 469 27.82 2.36 -4.17
N GLU A 470 28.20 2.48 -2.90
CA GLU A 470 28.13 1.41 -1.91
C GLU A 470 26.69 1.02 -1.57
N MET A 471 25.79 1.99 -1.38
CA MET A 471 24.37 1.77 -1.13
C MET A 471 23.73 1.00 -2.28
N CYS A 472 24.04 1.37 -3.52
CA CYS A 472 23.53 0.66 -4.68
C CYS A 472 24.03 -0.79 -4.75
N ALA A 473 25.33 -1.02 -4.52
CA ALA A 473 25.87 -2.36 -4.44
C ALA A 473 25.27 -3.18 -3.29
N GLY A 474 24.88 -2.50 -2.20
CA GLY A 474 24.22 -3.07 -1.04
C GLY A 474 22.70 -3.18 -1.14
N GLN A 475 22.05 -2.78 -2.24
CA GLN A 475 20.59 -2.74 -2.36
C GLN A 475 19.92 -1.91 -1.25
N GLU A 476 20.44 -0.71 -1.01
CA GLU A 476 20.02 0.18 0.08
C GLU A 476 19.61 1.57 -0.45
N GLY A 477 18.61 2.18 0.19
CA GLY A 477 18.23 3.59 0.04
C GLY A 477 18.37 4.33 1.37
N VAL A 478 17.87 5.56 1.47
CA VAL A 478 17.89 6.37 2.68
C VAL A 478 16.49 6.86 3.02
N ILE A 479 16.15 6.83 4.30
CA ILE A 479 15.02 7.59 4.87
C ILE A 479 15.60 8.76 5.65
N HIS A 480 15.05 9.95 5.41
CA HIS A 480 15.36 11.18 6.15
C HIS A 480 14.06 11.81 6.66
N ILE A 481 13.96 12.07 7.96
CA ILE A 481 12.86 12.82 8.57
C ILE A 481 13.46 14.07 9.20
N ARG A 482 12.95 15.25 8.87
CA ARG A 482 13.52 16.52 9.35
C ARG A 482 13.15 16.80 10.80
N ASN A 483 11.93 16.50 11.23
CA ASN A 483 11.54 16.57 12.63
C ASN A 483 10.52 15.50 13.01
N ILE A 484 10.90 14.59 13.91
CA ILE A 484 9.99 13.57 14.47
C ILE A 484 9.03 14.12 15.54
N TYR A 485 9.32 15.29 16.12
CA TYR A 485 8.51 15.89 17.19
C TYR A 485 7.36 16.74 16.65
N GLU A 486 7.32 16.96 15.33
CA GLU A 486 6.23 17.66 14.68
C GLU A 486 5.19 16.69 14.13
N THR A 487 3.98 17.20 13.98
CA THR A 487 2.88 16.56 13.28
C THR A 487 2.28 17.64 12.40
N ASP A 488 2.39 17.45 11.09
CA ASP A 488 1.76 18.31 10.09
C ASP A 488 2.28 19.77 10.11
N GLY A 489 3.61 19.91 10.29
CA GLY A 489 4.29 21.21 10.35
C GLY A 489 4.11 21.96 11.68
N ILE A 490 3.58 21.31 12.71
CA ILE A 490 3.42 21.90 14.05
C ILE A 490 4.06 20.99 15.09
N LEU A 491 4.85 21.55 16.01
CA LEU A 491 5.38 20.82 17.17
C LEU A 491 4.23 20.21 17.96
N ASN A 492 4.27 18.89 18.16
CA ASN A 492 3.16 18.16 18.75
C ASN A 492 2.99 18.54 20.24
N PRO A 493 1.84 19.14 20.63
CA PRO A 493 1.62 19.59 22.01
C PRO A 493 1.37 18.43 22.99
N ASN A 494 1.31 17.20 22.50
CA ASN A 494 1.14 15.98 23.30
C ASN A 494 1.98 14.83 22.71
N PHE A 495 3.26 15.09 22.49
CA PHE A 495 4.22 14.05 22.11
C PHE A 495 4.60 13.25 23.35
N ASP A 496 4.04 12.05 23.50
CA ASP A 496 4.26 11.21 24.68
C ASP A 496 3.98 11.96 26.00
N GLY A 497 2.84 12.64 26.10
CA GLY A 497 2.50 13.42 27.30
C GLY A 497 3.30 14.71 27.49
N ASN A 498 4.22 15.03 26.57
CA ASN A 498 5.04 16.23 26.59
C ASN A 498 4.53 17.27 25.58
N ASP A 499 4.53 18.55 25.99
CA ASP A 499 4.25 19.67 25.11
C ASP A 499 5.53 20.10 24.38
N MET A 500 5.73 19.61 23.15
CA MET A 500 6.92 19.95 22.37
C MET A 500 6.94 21.43 21.96
N GLY A 501 5.79 22.11 21.89
CA GLY A 501 5.76 23.55 21.65
C GLY A 501 6.51 24.35 22.72
N ALA A 502 6.50 23.87 23.96
CA ALA A 502 7.22 24.47 25.07
C ALA A 502 8.66 23.91 25.24
N LEU A 503 8.85 22.61 24.99
CA LEU A 503 10.09 21.91 25.33
C LEU A 503 11.12 21.86 24.20
N TYR A 504 10.70 22.00 22.94
CA TYR A 504 11.57 21.73 21.78
C TYR A 504 12.87 22.54 21.77
N SER A 505 12.86 23.81 22.19
CA SER A 505 14.08 24.63 22.25
C SER A 505 15.15 24.11 23.21
N ALA A 506 14.75 23.41 24.28
CA ALA A 506 15.68 22.74 25.19
C ALA A 506 16.03 21.34 24.65
N VAL A 507 15.07 20.59 24.12
CA VAL A 507 15.31 19.24 23.59
C VAL A 507 16.25 19.25 22.39
N SER A 508 16.15 20.27 21.53
CA SER A 508 17.01 20.47 20.35
C SER A 508 18.41 20.99 20.66
N ASN A 509 18.67 21.36 21.91
CA ASN A 509 19.96 21.85 22.36
C ASN A 509 20.69 20.76 23.19
N PRO A 510 21.75 20.15 22.64
CA PRO A 510 22.45 19.04 23.28
C PRO A 510 23.18 19.42 24.58
N ASP A 511 23.50 20.70 24.83
CA ASP A 511 24.12 21.15 26.09
C ASP A 511 23.09 21.28 27.22
N THR A 512 21.81 21.49 26.86
CA THR A 512 20.72 21.61 27.84
C THR A 512 20.00 20.30 28.11
N THR A 513 19.83 19.46 27.09
CA THR A 513 19.19 18.15 27.20
C THR A 513 20.12 17.12 26.59
N ASP A 514 20.77 16.34 27.45
CA ASP A 514 21.55 15.20 26.98
C ASP A 514 20.64 14.15 26.32
N ALA A 515 21.28 13.24 25.59
CA ALA A 515 20.65 12.07 25.02
C ALA A 515 19.64 11.41 25.98
N ASP A 516 20.09 11.05 27.18
CA ASP A 516 19.37 10.23 28.15
C ASP A 516 18.09 10.87 28.68
N ASN A 517 17.94 12.18 28.52
CA ASN A 517 16.75 12.93 28.91
C ASN A 517 15.85 13.35 27.72
N ARG A 518 16.21 13.01 26.47
CA ARG A 518 15.34 13.29 25.31
C ARG A 518 14.18 12.29 25.23
N PRO A 519 12.93 12.73 24.97
CA PRO A 519 11.78 11.83 24.90
C PRO A 519 11.92 10.76 23.79
N ALA A 520 12.23 11.18 22.57
CA ALA A 520 12.48 10.28 21.45
C ALA A 520 13.97 10.07 21.25
N ARG A 521 14.34 8.80 21.06
CA ARG A 521 15.73 8.35 21.00
C ARG A 521 16.07 7.65 19.71
N PHE A 522 15.19 6.78 19.21
CA PHE A 522 15.48 6.01 18.00
C PHE A 522 14.31 5.96 17.03
N LEU A 523 14.65 5.85 15.75
CA LEU A 523 13.76 5.40 14.70
C LEU A 523 13.97 3.90 14.51
N ARG A 524 12.97 3.09 14.84
CA ARG A 524 12.92 1.67 14.49
C ARG A 524 12.35 1.53 13.08
N VAL A 525 13.02 0.76 12.23
CA VAL A 525 12.54 0.38 10.89
C VAL A 525 12.01 -1.05 10.93
N VAL A 526 10.80 -1.23 10.40
CA VAL A 526 10.07 -2.51 10.41
C VAL A 526 9.72 -2.87 8.96
N LYS A 527 9.83 -4.14 8.61
CA LYS A 527 9.46 -4.68 7.30
C LYS A 527 8.20 -5.53 7.41
N GLY A 528 7.33 -5.42 6.40
CA GLY A 528 6.22 -6.35 6.20
C GLY A 528 6.70 -7.74 5.76
N VAL A 529 6.10 -8.78 6.32
CA VAL A 529 6.32 -10.17 5.86
C VAL A 529 5.16 -10.55 4.95
N PRO A 530 5.36 -10.60 3.61
CA PRO A 530 4.34 -11.09 2.70
C PRO A 530 4.09 -12.58 2.93
N GLU A 531 2.84 -13.01 2.90
CA GLU A 531 2.46 -14.43 2.98
C GLU A 531 2.58 -15.08 1.60
N PRO A 532 3.16 -16.28 1.45
CA PRO A 532 3.20 -16.98 0.17
C PRO A 532 1.82 -17.56 -0.18
N ASP A 533 1.71 -18.09 -1.41
CA ASP A 533 0.58 -18.94 -1.76
C ASP A 533 0.41 -20.11 -0.79
N ARG A 534 -0.84 -20.52 -0.63
CA ARG A 534 -1.26 -21.61 0.25
C ARG A 534 -0.61 -22.96 -0.13
N ASP A 535 -0.23 -23.16 -1.39
CA ASP A 535 0.46 -24.39 -1.80
C ASP A 535 1.94 -24.43 -1.38
N ILE A 536 2.51 -23.27 -1.02
CA ILE A 536 3.88 -23.16 -0.52
C ILE A 536 3.89 -23.24 1.01
N ARG A 537 3.00 -22.50 1.69
CA ARG A 537 2.89 -22.48 3.14
C ARG A 537 1.50 -22.05 3.60
N GLN A 538 0.92 -22.81 4.52
CA GLN A 538 -0.35 -22.48 5.21
C GLN A 538 -0.16 -22.54 6.72
N PRO A 539 0.28 -21.43 7.35
CA PRO A 539 0.35 -21.37 8.80
C PRO A 539 -1.03 -21.58 9.43
N ASP A 540 -1.08 -22.26 10.58
CA ASP A 540 -2.27 -22.30 11.43
C ASP A 540 -2.75 -20.88 11.72
N GLY A 541 -4.07 -20.66 11.72
CA GLY A 541 -4.67 -19.36 12.04
C GLY A 541 -4.25 -18.84 13.42
N ASP A 542 -4.03 -19.73 14.40
CA ASP A 542 -3.54 -19.40 15.73
C ASP A 542 -2.08 -18.89 15.72
N ALA A 543 -1.30 -19.19 14.67
CA ALA A 543 0.10 -18.73 14.56
C ALA A 543 0.21 -17.21 14.39
N PHE A 544 -0.85 -16.56 13.89
CA PHE A 544 -0.90 -15.11 13.81
C PHE A 544 -1.24 -14.45 15.15
N GLY A 545 -1.77 -15.19 16.13
CA GLY A 545 -2.05 -14.67 17.46
C GLY A 545 -3.23 -13.68 17.56
N ARG A 546 -3.33 -12.98 18.70
CA ARG A 546 -4.42 -12.05 19.06
C ARG A 546 -4.64 -10.95 18.03
N ALA A 547 -3.57 -10.47 17.40
CA ALA A 547 -3.60 -9.38 16.44
C ALA A 547 -3.38 -9.88 15.01
N GLY A 548 -4.00 -11.00 14.64
CA GLY A 548 -3.74 -11.62 13.35
C GLY A 548 -3.95 -10.71 12.14
N ALA A 549 -4.84 -9.71 12.21
CA ALA A 549 -5.01 -8.70 11.17
C ALA A 549 -3.76 -7.81 10.94
N GLN A 550 -2.88 -7.65 11.93
CA GLN A 550 -1.61 -6.93 11.75
C GLN A 550 -0.57 -7.73 10.94
N ARG A 551 -0.81 -9.03 10.71
CA ARG A 551 0.09 -9.96 10.02
C ARG A 551 1.49 -10.02 10.64
N MET A 552 2.38 -10.83 10.07
CA MET A 552 3.75 -10.98 10.56
C MET A 552 4.63 -9.78 10.17
N LYS A 553 5.60 -9.45 11.03
CA LYS A 553 6.49 -8.28 10.89
C LYS A 553 7.91 -8.62 11.34
N GLU A 554 8.89 -7.99 10.71
CA GLU A 554 10.32 -8.12 11.03
C GLU A 554 10.89 -6.76 11.41
N ILE A 555 11.66 -6.66 12.50
CA ILE A 555 12.42 -5.45 12.78
C ILE A 555 13.72 -5.51 11.98
N LEU A 556 14.08 -4.41 11.31
CA LEU A 556 15.30 -4.29 10.50
C LEU A 556 16.45 -3.62 11.27
N GLY A 557 16.10 -2.87 12.31
CA GLY A 557 17.04 -2.22 13.21
C GLY A 557 16.59 -0.81 13.61
N TYR A 558 17.53 -0.08 14.21
CA TYR A 558 17.36 1.22 14.84
C TYR A 558 18.32 2.25 14.27
N ALA A 559 17.87 3.49 14.19
CA ALA A 559 18.68 4.65 13.88
C ALA A 559 18.57 5.68 15.01
N PRO A 560 19.66 6.35 15.41
CA PRO A 560 19.59 7.44 16.39
C PRO A 560 18.78 8.62 15.83
N ILE A 561 17.96 9.22 16.68
CA ILE A 561 17.32 10.52 16.43
C ILE A 561 18.26 11.59 16.99
N GLU A 562 18.59 12.59 16.19
CA GLU A 562 19.48 13.69 16.58
C GLU A 562 18.74 14.73 17.48
N PRO A 563 19.45 15.61 18.22
CA PRO A 563 18.82 16.54 19.17
C PRO A 563 17.69 17.37 18.56
N ASP A 564 17.89 17.92 17.35
CA ASP A 564 16.87 18.68 16.62
C ASP A 564 15.66 17.86 16.15
N GLY A 565 15.59 16.57 16.48
CA GLY A 565 14.52 15.67 16.09
C GLY A 565 14.69 15.09 14.70
N SER A 566 15.78 15.39 13.98
CA SER A 566 16.04 14.84 12.66
C SER A 566 16.64 13.43 12.74
N VAL A 567 16.37 12.61 11.73
CA VAL A 567 16.96 11.26 11.58
C VAL A 567 17.23 11.00 10.10
N LYS A 568 18.42 10.49 9.76
CA LYS A 568 18.80 10.12 8.39
C LYS A 568 19.56 8.81 8.43
N VAL A 569 19.04 7.77 7.78
CA VAL A 569 19.57 6.40 7.90
C VAL A 569 19.42 5.61 6.61
N ARG A 570 20.41 4.74 6.34
CA ARG A 570 20.34 3.74 5.26
C ARG A 570 19.36 2.63 5.62
N VAL A 571 18.51 2.26 4.68
CA VAL A 571 17.49 1.20 4.83
C VAL A 571 17.54 0.26 3.63
N PRO A 572 17.05 -0.99 3.75
CA PRO A 572 16.92 -1.88 2.61
C PRO A 572 16.02 -1.26 1.54
N ALA A 573 16.45 -1.32 0.28
CA ALA A 573 15.63 -0.91 -0.84
C ALA A 573 14.70 -2.04 -1.31
N ASN A 574 13.70 -1.69 -2.12
CA ASN A 574 12.79 -2.63 -2.78
C ASN A 574 12.01 -3.54 -1.82
N VAL A 575 11.69 -3.03 -0.62
CA VAL A 575 10.87 -3.71 0.40
C VAL A 575 9.79 -2.78 0.96
N PRO A 576 8.66 -3.34 1.44
CA PRO A 576 7.65 -2.59 2.19
C PRO A 576 8.13 -2.29 3.62
N LEU A 577 8.27 -1.01 3.93
CA LEU A 577 8.80 -0.48 5.19
C LEU A 577 7.74 0.27 6.00
N MET A 578 7.84 0.14 7.31
CA MET A 578 7.18 0.95 8.33
C MET A 578 8.23 1.51 9.28
N ILE A 579 7.84 2.56 10.01
CA ILE A 579 8.72 3.20 10.99
C ILE A 579 8.04 3.32 12.35
N SER A 580 8.82 3.43 13.40
CA SER A 580 8.36 3.64 14.77
C SER A 580 9.34 4.52 15.52
N ILE A 581 8.85 5.56 16.16
CA ILE A 581 9.67 6.40 17.05
C ILE A 581 9.70 5.73 18.41
N THR A 582 10.87 5.56 19.02
CA THR A 582 11.04 4.86 20.30
C THR A 582 11.83 5.67 21.31
N ASP A 583 11.60 5.39 22.60
CA ASP A 583 12.46 5.86 23.70
C ASP A 583 13.79 5.08 23.80
N ALA A 584 14.54 5.35 24.87
CA ALA A 584 15.84 4.75 25.17
C ALA A 584 15.78 3.23 25.39
N ASP A 585 14.63 2.71 25.81
CA ASP A 585 14.44 1.28 26.11
C ASP A 585 13.91 0.53 24.88
N GLY A 586 13.74 1.22 23.75
CA GLY A 586 13.15 0.63 22.56
C GLY A 586 11.66 0.37 22.75
N GLN A 587 10.92 1.23 23.45
CA GLN A 587 9.47 1.21 23.46
C GLN A 587 8.92 2.28 22.52
N ARG A 588 7.99 1.89 21.62
CA ARG A 588 7.37 2.81 20.66
C ARG A 588 6.59 3.90 21.38
N LEU A 589 6.81 5.16 21.00
CA LEU A 589 6.21 6.37 21.58
C LEU A 589 4.85 6.74 21.00
N THR A 590 4.69 6.52 19.69
CA THR A 590 3.54 7.01 18.93
C THR A 590 2.58 5.89 18.56
N ALA A 591 1.48 6.25 17.92
CA ALA A 591 0.68 5.28 17.16
C ALA A 591 1.58 4.55 16.13
N ARG A 592 1.20 3.31 15.80
CA ARG A 592 1.90 2.52 14.79
C ARG A 592 1.77 3.21 13.43
N HIS A 593 2.87 3.31 12.68
CA HIS A 593 2.82 3.71 11.29
C HIS A 593 2.20 2.58 10.46
N GLN A 594 1.02 2.80 9.88
CA GLN A 594 0.24 1.79 9.18
C GLN A 594 0.10 2.09 7.67
N ASN A 595 1.23 2.44 7.05
CA ASN A 595 1.36 2.65 5.61
C ASN A 595 2.68 2.04 5.12
N TRP A 596 2.71 1.57 3.87
CA TRP A 596 3.89 0.95 3.27
C TRP A 596 4.75 1.99 2.53
N LEU A 597 5.93 2.28 3.09
CA LEU A 597 6.97 3.05 2.43
C LEU A 597 7.89 2.12 1.62
N SER A 598 8.52 2.64 0.58
CA SER A 598 9.55 1.93 -0.16
C SER A 598 10.56 2.91 -0.72
N VAL A 599 11.82 2.50 -0.82
CA VAL A 599 12.87 3.25 -1.50
C VAL A 599 13.56 2.36 -2.52
N ARG A 600 14.09 2.97 -3.57
CA ARG A 600 14.95 2.33 -4.56
C ARG A 600 16.43 2.40 -4.14
N PRO A 601 17.31 1.54 -4.69
CA PRO A 601 18.74 1.62 -4.40
C PRO A 601 19.31 3.02 -4.72
N GLY A 602 19.98 3.65 -3.76
CA GLY A 602 20.53 5.00 -3.88
C GLY A 602 19.53 6.15 -3.78
N GLU A 603 18.23 5.88 -3.60
CA GLU A 603 17.21 6.91 -3.40
C GLU A 603 17.24 7.48 -1.99
N ILE A 604 16.88 8.77 -1.84
CA ILE A 604 16.55 9.38 -0.56
C ILE A 604 15.05 9.67 -0.54
N LEU A 605 14.34 9.06 0.40
CA LEU A 605 12.98 9.45 0.76
C LEU A 605 13.04 10.44 1.93
N GLU A 606 12.70 11.69 1.66
CA GLU A 606 12.70 12.77 2.66
C GLU A 606 11.27 13.11 3.09
N CYS A 607 11.05 13.20 4.41
CA CYS A 607 9.82 13.61 5.06
C CYS A 607 10.09 14.87 5.89
N LYS A 608 9.20 15.87 5.83
CA LYS A 608 9.31 17.04 6.70
C LYS A 608 9.10 16.65 8.17
N GLY A 609 8.03 15.92 8.46
CA GLY A 609 7.75 15.41 9.79
C GLY A 609 6.80 14.23 9.81
N CYS A 610 6.20 13.97 10.97
CA CYS A 610 5.19 12.93 11.11
C CYS A 610 3.79 13.44 10.74
N HIS A 611 2.85 12.50 10.57
CA HIS A 611 1.44 12.79 10.34
C HIS A 611 0.54 11.85 11.14
N SER A 612 -0.71 12.26 11.34
CA SER A 612 -1.73 11.38 11.93
C SER A 612 -2.80 10.98 10.92
N ALA A 613 -3.38 9.80 11.12
CA ALA A 613 -4.40 9.24 10.24
C ALA A 613 -5.70 10.05 10.17
N ASN A 614 -5.96 10.91 11.17
CA ASN A 614 -7.15 11.74 11.27
C ASN A 614 -6.91 13.19 10.84
N SER A 615 -5.66 13.55 10.54
CA SER A 615 -5.35 14.91 10.13
C SER A 615 -5.66 15.10 8.66
N THR A 616 -6.28 16.24 8.37
CA THR A 616 -6.58 16.69 7.01
C THR A 616 -5.57 17.70 6.51
N GLU A 617 -4.42 17.87 7.17
CA GLU A 617 -3.33 18.67 6.62
C GLU A 617 -2.66 17.92 5.46
N PRO A 618 -2.08 18.65 4.48
CA PRO A 618 -1.49 18.01 3.33
C PRO A 618 -0.19 17.30 3.70
N HIS A 619 -0.07 16.03 3.29
CA HIS A 619 1.08 15.18 3.61
C HIS A 619 1.35 14.14 2.53
N GLY A 620 2.42 13.36 2.70
CA GLY A 620 2.86 12.35 1.73
C GLY A 620 3.56 12.95 0.51
N ARG A 621 3.26 14.20 0.13
CA ARG A 621 3.88 14.92 -1.00
C ARG A 621 4.81 16.00 -0.51
N PHE A 622 6.11 15.79 -0.56
CA PHE A 622 7.12 16.70 0.02
C PHE A 622 6.87 18.21 -0.27
N TYR A 623 6.50 18.53 -1.52
CA TYR A 623 6.30 19.91 -1.96
C TYR A 623 4.88 20.48 -1.70
N ALA A 624 3.95 19.68 -1.20
CA ALA A 624 2.58 20.10 -0.91
C ALA A 624 2.29 20.22 0.60
N GLN A 625 3.18 19.73 1.46
CA GLN A 625 3.01 19.75 2.92
C GLN A 625 3.36 21.11 3.52
N PRO A 626 2.89 21.42 4.74
CA PRO A 626 3.33 22.57 5.51
C PRO A 626 4.86 22.62 5.68
N ASP A 627 5.40 23.81 5.93
CA ASP A 627 6.83 23.98 6.22
C ASP A 627 7.23 23.19 7.47
N SER A 628 8.46 22.67 7.49
CA SER A 628 8.94 21.97 8.67
C SER A 628 9.30 22.97 9.78
N THR A 629 9.03 22.60 11.02
CA THR A 629 9.49 23.33 12.21
C THR A 629 11.01 23.21 12.42
N ASN A 630 11.68 22.27 11.72
CA ASN A 630 13.14 22.19 11.65
C ASN A 630 13.67 22.62 10.26
N PRO A 631 13.92 23.92 10.05
CA PRO A 631 14.47 24.43 8.80
C PRO A 631 15.96 24.08 8.59
N GLY A 632 16.63 23.50 9.59
CA GLY A 632 18.06 23.25 9.60
C GLY A 632 18.91 24.52 9.74
N GLU A 633 20.23 24.36 9.65
CA GLU A 633 21.21 25.44 9.83
C GLU A 633 21.94 25.83 8.54
N THR A 634 22.21 27.11 8.38
CA THR A 634 22.86 27.65 7.17
C THR A 634 24.29 27.14 7.00
N ASN A 635 24.71 26.90 5.75
CA ASN A 635 26.03 26.36 5.40
C ASN A 635 27.19 26.99 6.18
N GLY A 636 28.03 26.14 6.79
CA GLY A 636 29.20 26.52 7.58
C GLY A 636 28.89 26.94 9.01
N SER A 637 27.61 26.99 9.41
CA SER A 637 27.21 27.29 10.79
C SER A 637 27.34 26.06 11.69
N ILE A 638 27.57 26.31 12.97
CA ILE A 638 27.52 25.30 14.03
C ILE A 638 26.09 25.28 14.60
N TYR A 639 25.60 24.10 14.95
CA TYR A 639 24.30 23.96 15.62
C TYR A 639 24.37 24.51 17.06
N THR A 640 23.27 25.06 17.54
CA THR A 640 23.23 25.74 18.85
C THR A 640 23.78 24.84 19.97
N ASP A 641 24.83 25.32 20.64
CA ASP A 641 25.55 24.66 21.73
C ASP A 641 26.05 23.23 21.44
N ALA A 642 26.22 22.92 20.15
CA ALA A 642 26.82 21.68 19.68
C ALA A 642 28.34 21.83 19.40
N THR A 643 29.01 20.70 19.16
CA THR A 643 30.42 20.62 18.80
C THR A 643 30.74 21.47 17.56
N SER A 644 31.84 22.22 17.61
CA SER A 644 32.29 23.04 16.49
C SER A 644 32.90 22.24 15.33
N GLU A 645 33.10 20.94 15.49
CA GLU A 645 33.68 20.07 14.45
C GLU A 645 32.70 19.73 13.33
N ILE A 646 31.40 19.71 13.64
CA ILE A 646 30.35 19.41 12.66
C ILE A 646 29.59 20.70 12.38
N THR A 647 29.81 21.20 11.16
CA THR A 647 29.10 22.36 10.63
C THR A 647 28.08 21.93 9.59
N ALA A 648 27.04 22.73 9.41
CA ALA A 648 26.06 22.53 8.36
C ALA A 648 26.73 22.46 6.98
N PRO A 649 26.54 21.38 6.20
CA PRO A 649 27.06 21.26 4.84
C PRO A 649 26.39 22.24 3.86
N PRO A 650 26.95 22.42 2.65
CA PRO A 650 26.42 23.31 1.62
C PRO A 650 25.18 22.72 0.90
N PHE A 651 24.19 22.25 1.65
CA PHE A 651 22.90 21.80 1.15
C PHE A 651 21.90 22.97 1.24
N ASP A 652 22.10 24.01 0.45
CA ASP A 652 21.10 25.08 0.32
C ASP A 652 20.25 24.79 -0.91
N THR A 653 19.10 24.16 -0.68
CA THR A 653 18.06 23.98 -1.70
C THR A 653 16.89 24.87 -1.36
N SER A 654 16.69 25.93 -2.17
CA SER A 654 15.41 26.63 -2.19
C SER A 654 14.41 25.76 -2.93
N ILE A 655 13.37 25.35 -2.21
CA ILE A 655 12.33 24.47 -2.71
C ILE A 655 11.00 25.18 -2.51
N SER A 656 10.33 25.54 -3.61
CA SER A 656 9.02 26.20 -3.58
C SER A 656 8.92 27.46 -2.69
N GLY A 657 10.05 28.15 -2.45
CA GLY A 657 10.13 29.33 -1.59
C GLY A 657 10.50 29.06 -0.13
N GLU A 658 10.49 27.80 0.31
CA GLU A 658 11.06 27.36 1.58
C GLU A 658 12.59 27.18 1.42
N ILE A 659 13.36 27.67 2.39
CA ILE A 659 14.81 27.42 2.46
C ILE A 659 15.00 26.25 3.43
N LEU A 660 15.30 25.08 2.86
CA LEU A 660 15.60 23.87 3.63
C LEU A 660 17.11 23.74 3.74
N ASN A 661 17.65 24.19 4.87
CA ASN A 661 19.05 24.02 5.19
C ASN A 661 19.32 22.64 5.81
N ALA A 662 20.58 22.33 6.11
CA ALA A 662 20.96 21.03 6.63
C ALA A 662 20.48 20.82 8.08
N THR A 663 19.76 19.72 8.35
CA THR A 663 19.47 19.29 9.73
C THR A 663 20.70 18.67 10.40
N MET A 664 20.67 18.47 11.72
CA MET A 664 21.75 17.81 12.45
C MET A 664 22.05 16.41 11.88
N ALA A 665 21.01 15.64 11.52
CA ALA A 665 21.17 14.34 10.87
C ALA A 665 21.87 14.43 9.50
N GLU A 666 21.55 15.45 8.68
CA GLU A 666 22.24 15.66 7.41
C GLU A 666 23.71 16.04 7.60
N ALA A 667 24.01 16.90 8.58
CA ALA A 667 25.39 17.30 8.89
C ALA A 667 26.23 16.15 9.44
N LYS A 668 25.67 15.34 10.35
CA LYS A 668 26.33 14.11 10.84
C LYS A 668 26.59 13.14 9.70
N PHE A 669 25.59 12.89 8.85
CA PHE A 669 25.74 12.00 7.70
C PHE A 669 26.88 12.50 6.79
N TYR A 670 26.88 13.78 6.42
CA TYR A 670 27.93 14.38 5.60
C TYR A 670 29.31 14.31 6.27
N TYR A 671 29.41 14.53 7.58
CA TYR A 671 30.67 14.44 8.32
C TYR A 671 31.24 13.02 8.28
N VAL A 672 30.42 12.00 8.53
CA VAL A 672 30.83 10.58 8.46
C VAL A 672 31.34 10.24 7.06
N GLU A 673 30.66 10.67 6.01
CA GLU A 673 31.07 10.38 4.62
C GLU A 673 32.41 11.02 4.23
N ASN A 674 32.70 12.22 4.73
CA ASN A 674 33.81 13.04 4.21
C ASN A 674 35.01 13.10 5.13
N GLN A 675 34.82 12.93 6.44
CA GLN A 675 35.86 13.11 7.45
C GLN A 675 36.25 11.81 8.15
N MET A 676 35.45 10.75 8.00
CA MET A 676 35.74 9.45 8.62
C MET A 676 36.22 8.40 7.63
N ASN A 677 36.79 7.33 8.19
CA ASN A 677 37.23 6.17 7.42
C ASN A 677 36.01 5.35 6.92
N SER A 678 36.25 4.35 6.07
CA SER A 678 35.18 3.49 5.55
C SER A 678 34.54 2.58 6.61
N SER A 679 35.17 2.33 7.76
CA SER A 679 34.54 1.54 8.84
C SER A 679 33.47 2.33 9.60
N ALA A 680 33.63 3.65 9.71
CA ALA A 680 32.62 4.55 10.29
C ALA A 680 31.30 4.62 9.49
N GLN A 681 31.26 4.08 8.26
CA GLN A 681 30.03 3.97 7.46
C GLN A 681 28.96 3.10 8.12
N ASP A 682 29.31 2.26 9.09
CA ASP A 682 28.33 1.51 9.88
C ASP A 682 27.45 2.40 10.76
N ILE A 683 27.86 3.65 11.04
CA ILE A 683 27.11 4.59 11.88
C ILE A 683 25.87 5.17 11.17
N ILE A 684 25.89 5.21 9.85
CA ILE A 684 24.75 5.66 9.03
C ILE A 684 23.85 4.50 8.57
N LYS A 685 24.18 3.26 8.97
CA LYS A 685 23.35 2.06 8.78
C LYS A 685 22.47 1.85 10.00
N LEU A 686 21.43 1.01 9.84
CA LEU A 686 20.64 0.57 10.97
C LEU A 686 21.48 -0.30 11.91
N ASN A 687 21.11 -0.30 13.19
CA ASN A 687 21.70 -1.14 14.21
C ASN A 687 20.69 -2.14 14.77
N GLN A 688 21.13 -3.35 15.12
CA GLN A 688 20.23 -4.32 15.76
C GLN A 688 19.79 -3.87 17.17
N ASP A 689 20.58 -3.03 17.83
CA ASP A 689 20.32 -2.51 19.17
C ASP A 689 20.05 -0.99 19.12
N PRO A 690 19.16 -0.45 19.98
CA PRO A 690 18.94 0.98 20.13
C PRO A 690 20.14 1.60 20.87
N ARG A 691 21.23 1.84 20.13
CA ARG A 691 22.47 2.41 20.67
C ARG A 691 22.79 3.75 20.02
N PHE A 692 23.19 4.72 20.83
CA PHE A 692 23.74 5.97 20.33
C PHE A 692 25.22 5.86 20.08
N THR A 693 25.60 6.29 18.90
CA THR A 693 26.94 6.23 18.36
C THR A 693 27.43 7.64 18.02
N PHE A 694 27.00 8.67 18.75
CA PHE A 694 27.40 10.05 18.42
C PHE A 694 27.08 11.03 19.54
N THR A 695 28.04 11.88 19.92
CA THR A 695 27.80 13.02 20.83
C THR A 695 27.92 14.36 20.12
N TRP A 696 26.92 15.21 20.31
CA TRP A 696 26.95 16.60 19.83
C TRP A 696 27.72 17.53 20.78
N LEU A 697 28.35 17.03 21.84
CA LEU A 697 29.17 17.82 22.76
C LEU A 697 30.65 17.48 22.63
N ASP A 698 31.50 18.49 22.48
CA ASP A 698 32.96 18.34 22.59
C ASP A 698 33.39 18.54 24.05
N GLY A 699 33.45 17.45 24.81
CA GLY A 699 33.99 17.44 26.17
C GLY A 699 35.50 17.28 26.25
N MET A 700 36.22 17.10 25.14
CA MET A 700 37.58 16.53 25.15
C MET A 700 38.66 17.39 24.45
N ASN A 701 38.33 18.53 23.85
CA ASN A 701 39.28 19.42 23.14
C ASN A 701 40.17 18.65 22.13
N SER A 702 39.66 17.54 21.57
CA SER A 702 40.36 16.62 20.68
C SER A 702 39.43 16.23 19.55
N PRO A 703 39.93 16.03 18.31
CA PRO A 703 39.11 15.64 17.16
C PRO A 703 38.23 14.42 17.46
N LEU A 704 36.95 14.47 17.08
CA LEU A 704 36.03 13.35 17.14
C LEU A 704 36.60 12.14 16.40
N THR A 705 36.70 11.04 17.12
CA THR A 705 37.12 9.73 16.63
C THR A 705 35.93 8.80 16.46
N GLU A 706 36.12 7.68 15.76
CA GLU A 706 35.13 6.61 15.65
C GLU A 706 34.67 6.09 17.02
N ALA A 707 35.54 6.11 18.04
CA ALA A 707 35.18 5.71 19.41
C ALA A 707 34.33 6.76 20.14
N ASP A 708 34.49 8.05 19.82
CA ASP A 708 33.61 9.13 20.31
C ASP A 708 32.23 9.05 19.67
N MET A 709 32.16 8.33 18.55
CA MET A 709 30.95 7.92 17.87
C MET A 709 30.43 6.55 18.32
N GLU A 710 30.66 6.09 19.55
CA GLU A 710 29.98 4.89 20.07
C GLU A 710 29.22 5.14 21.36
N LEU A 711 29.26 6.36 21.91
CA LEU A 711 28.72 6.67 23.25
C LEU A 711 28.17 8.09 23.35
N GLU A 712 26.85 8.23 23.45
CA GLU A 712 26.20 9.48 23.91
C GLU A 712 25.73 9.39 25.37
N SER A 713 25.91 8.24 26.04
CA SER A 713 25.42 8.09 27.42
C SER A 713 26.37 8.76 28.42
N SER A 714 25.78 9.43 29.41
CA SER A 714 26.47 10.13 30.48
C SER A 714 26.98 9.21 31.61
N SER A 715 26.75 7.88 31.55
CA SER A 715 27.29 6.96 32.57
C SER A 715 27.65 5.56 32.06
N LEU A 716 28.83 5.07 32.46
CA LEU A 716 29.31 3.70 32.21
C LEU A 716 28.37 2.62 32.81
N GLU A 717 27.57 2.98 33.82
CA GLU A 717 26.61 2.08 34.47
C GLU A 717 25.43 1.74 33.54
N ARG A 718 24.95 2.68 32.71
CA ARG A 718 23.88 2.39 31.74
C ARG A 718 24.30 1.41 30.64
N LEU A 719 25.58 1.36 30.27
CA LEU A 719 26.07 0.47 29.21
C LEU A 719 26.09 -1.00 29.65
N ALA A 720 26.43 -1.26 30.93
CA ALA A 720 26.57 -2.61 31.45
C ALA A 720 25.23 -3.36 31.58
N ALA A 721 24.13 -2.63 31.79
CA ALA A 721 22.77 -3.17 31.89
C ALA A 721 21.86 -2.66 30.75
N ALA A 722 22.44 -2.17 29.66
CA ALA A 722 21.70 -1.64 28.53
C ALA A 722 20.75 -2.70 27.94
N PRO A 723 19.66 -2.28 27.27
CA PRO A 723 18.71 -3.19 26.64
C PRO A 723 19.28 -3.78 25.34
N TRP A 724 20.50 -4.30 25.34
CA TRP A 724 21.15 -4.91 24.17
C TRP A 724 20.89 -6.40 24.13
N TYR A 725 20.79 -7.00 22.94
CA TYR A 725 20.63 -8.45 22.85
C TYR A 725 21.82 -9.23 23.42
N SER A 726 23.02 -8.66 23.42
CA SER A 726 24.19 -9.24 24.09
C SER A 726 24.03 -9.37 25.60
N ASN A 727 23.12 -8.59 26.19
CA ASN A 727 22.83 -8.57 27.63
C ASN A 727 21.63 -9.47 27.98
N LEU A 728 20.98 -10.11 27.00
CA LEU A 728 20.08 -11.21 27.32
C LEU A 728 20.89 -12.29 28.07
N PRO A 729 20.40 -12.79 29.21
CA PRO A 729 21.12 -13.78 30.00
C PRO A 729 21.67 -14.91 29.11
N THR A 730 22.96 -15.24 29.25
CA THR A 730 23.62 -16.23 28.40
C THR A 730 23.01 -17.63 28.59
N TYR A 731 22.00 -17.97 27.78
CA TYR A 731 21.47 -19.33 27.59
C TYR A 731 22.42 -20.25 26.79
N ILE A 732 23.70 -19.86 26.61
CA ILE A 732 24.68 -20.47 25.69
C ILE A 732 25.38 -21.70 26.30
N ALA A 733 24.63 -22.49 27.05
CA ALA A 733 24.95 -23.90 27.28
C ALA A 733 23.74 -24.83 27.07
N GLY A 734 22.61 -24.32 26.53
CA GLY A 734 21.35 -25.07 26.47
C GLY A 734 20.40 -24.84 25.29
N GLY A 735 20.56 -23.82 24.43
CA GLY A 735 19.80 -23.73 23.16
C GLY A 735 18.70 -22.66 23.04
N TYR A 736 18.85 -21.48 23.66
CA TYR A 736 18.04 -20.30 23.30
C TYR A 736 18.57 -19.67 22.01
N GLU A 737 17.67 -19.34 21.10
CA GLU A 737 17.97 -18.70 19.83
C GLU A 737 17.77 -17.18 19.95
N LEU A 738 18.73 -16.39 19.52
CA LEU A 738 18.55 -14.93 19.44
C LEU A 738 17.54 -14.61 18.34
N PRO A 739 16.71 -13.58 18.50
CA PRO A 739 15.76 -13.18 17.46
C PRO A 739 16.44 -12.62 16.19
N THR A 740 17.75 -12.36 16.24
CA THR A 740 18.56 -11.81 15.15
C THR A 740 19.15 -12.90 14.26
N ASN A 741 19.09 -12.72 12.93
CA ASN A 741 19.91 -13.52 12.02
C ASN A 741 21.39 -13.04 11.99
N ASN A 742 22.25 -13.83 11.35
CA ASN A 742 23.69 -13.57 11.23
C ASN A 742 24.08 -12.30 10.46
N HIS A 743 23.13 -11.63 9.80
CA HIS A 743 23.36 -10.40 9.05
C HIS A 743 23.21 -9.14 9.91
N CYS A 744 22.79 -9.27 11.17
CA CYS A 744 22.57 -8.13 12.06
C CYS A 744 23.82 -7.69 12.85
N GLU A 745 24.77 -8.59 13.08
CA GLU A 745 26.04 -8.25 13.76
C GLU A 745 26.86 -7.22 12.97
N ASN A 746 26.93 -7.40 11.64
CA ASN A 746 27.45 -6.42 10.69
C ASN A 746 26.33 -6.06 9.72
N TRP A 747 25.52 -5.08 10.13
CA TRP A 747 24.26 -4.79 9.45
C TRP A 747 24.43 -4.64 7.94
N ASN A 748 23.56 -5.33 7.21
CA ASN A 748 23.30 -5.11 5.79
C ASN A 748 21.80 -5.34 5.54
N TYR A 749 21.35 -5.11 4.31
CA TYR A 749 19.93 -5.20 3.95
C TYR A 749 19.23 -6.55 4.26
N ARG A 750 19.99 -7.62 4.52
CA ARG A 750 19.51 -8.95 4.91
C ARG A 750 19.30 -9.14 6.41
N CYS A 751 19.68 -8.18 7.26
CA CYS A 751 19.43 -8.27 8.71
C CYS A 751 17.92 -8.41 8.99
N ARG A 752 17.56 -9.39 9.83
CA ARG A 752 16.19 -9.61 10.33
C ARG A 752 16.21 -9.89 11.82
N ILE A 753 15.36 -9.19 12.56
CA ILE A 753 14.99 -9.47 13.94
C ILE A 753 13.56 -10.01 13.92
N ARG A 754 13.40 -11.30 14.27
CA ARG A 754 12.13 -12.04 14.28
C ARG A 754 11.81 -12.48 15.70
N ILE A 755 10.69 -12.01 16.23
CA ILE A 755 10.29 -12.35 17.60
C ILE A 755 9.07 -13.25 17.55
N ASN A 756 9.29 -14.55 17.69
CA ASN A 756 8.25 -15.55 17.92
C ASN A 756 8.02 -15.74 19.42
N TYR A 757 6.76 -15.86 19.85
CA TYR A 757 6.44 -16.05 21.25
C TYR A 757 7.03 -17.36 21.83
N PRO A 758 6.89 -18.53 21.18
CA PRO A 758 7.42 -19.78 21.72
C PRO A 758 8.94 -19.79 21.85
N ASP A 759 9.63 -19.17 20.91
CA ASP A 759 11.09 -19.25 20.82
C ASP A 759 11.78 -18.19 21.69
N HIS A 760 11.15 -17.03 21.88
CA HIS A 760 11.83 -15.87 22.47
C HIS A 760 11.16 -15.32 23.74
N ILE A 761 9.84 -15.43 23.87
CA ILE A 761 9.08 -14.83 24.99
C ILE A 761 8.76 -15.88 26.07
N GLN A 762 8.20 -17.03 25.71
CA GLN A 762 7.94 -18.12 26.67
C GLN A 762 9.18 -18.49 27.50
N PRO A 763 10.39 -18.64 26.92
CA PRO A 763 11.57 -19.03 27.68
C PRO A 763 11.98 -18.02 28.76
N LEU A 764 11.49 -16.78 28.69
CA LEU A 764 11.73 -15.77 29.73
C LEU A 764 10.98 -16.13 31.02
N TRP A 765 9.77 -16.70 30.91
CA TRP A 765 8.94 -17.03 32.07
C TRP A 765 9.49 -18.22 32.86
N GLU A 766 10.10 -19.16 32.15
CA GLU A 766 10.65 -20.41 32.71
C GLU A 766 12.11 -20.27 33.14
N HIS A 767 12.73 -19.13 32.83
CA HIS A 767 14.12 -18.91 33.17
C HIS A 767 14.32 -18.76 34.68
N VAL A 768 15.15 -19.64 35.24
CA VAL A 768 15.53 -19.58 36.64
C VAL A 768 16.62 -18.53 36.83
N ARG A 769 16.27 -17.45 37.52
CA ARG A 769 17.14 -16.33 37.87
C ARG A 769 17.60 -16.44 39.32
N SER A 770 18.70 -15.78 39.66
CA SER A 770 19.15 -15.65 41.06
C SER A 770 18.64 -14.33 41.62
N LEU A 771 17.49 -14.36 42.29
CA LEU A 771 16.76 -13.17 42.74
C LEU A 771 16.58 -13.16 44.25
N THR A 772 16.42 -11.96 44.82
CA THR A 772 15.95 -11.79 46.18
C THR A 772 14.45 -11.55 46.15
N ILE A 773 13.67 -12.47 46.72
CA ILE A 773 12.20 -12.34 46.72
C ILE A 773 11.81 -11.28 47.77
N PRO A 774 11.04 -10.24 47.39
CA PRO A 774 10.63 -9.21 48.33
C PRO A 774 9.61 -9.77 49.35
N PRO A 775 9.53 -9.19 50.56
CA PRO A 775 8.54 -9.61 51.56
C PRO A 775 7.09 -9.55 51.08
N ALA A 776 6.79 -8.65 50.14
CA ALA A 776 5.46 -8.55 49.52
C ALA A 776 5.05 -9.82 48.74
N LEU A 777 6.02 -10.62 48.29
CA LEU A 777 5.84 -11.88 47.57
C LEU A 777 6.23 -13.10 48.42
N GLY A 778 6.34 -12.93 49.75
CA GLY A 778 6.61 -14.02 50.68
C GLY A 778 8.10 -14.35 50.90
N GLY A 779 9.02 -13.54 50.37
CA GLY A 779 10.46 -13.67 50.64
C GLY A 779 10.93 -12.94 51.89
N ASP A 780 12.22 -13.03 52.21
CA ASP A 780 12.83 -12.29 53.32
C ASP A 780 13.48 -10.97 52.89
N GLY A 781 13.47 -10.66 51.59
CA GLY A 781 14.07 -9.45 51.03
C GLY A 781 15.60 -9.39 51.14
N VAL A 782 16.28 -10.50 51.49
CA VAL A 782 17.73 -10.53 51.68
C VAL A 782 18.39 -11.77 51.06
N THR A 783 17.72 -12.92 51.08
CA THR A 783 18.27 -14.18 50.58
C THR A 783 18.08 -14.27 49.07
N VAL A 784 19.19 -14.48 48.35
CA VAL A 784 19.16 -14.79 46.92
C VAL A 784 18.81 -16.26 46.74
N VAL A 785 17.74 -16.53 46.00
CA VAL A 785 17.27 -17.88 45.68
C VAL A 785 17.09 -18.05 44.17
N PRO A 786 17.26 -19.28 43.63
CA PRO A 786 16.85 -19.59 42.27
C PRO A 786 15.32 -19.44 42.15
N THR A 787 14.84 -18.63 41.20
CA THR A 787 13.42 -18.36 41.01
C THR A 787 13.09 -18.15 39.53
N ALA A 788 12.07 -18.83 39.04
CA ALA A 788 11.44 -18.58 37.74
C ALA A 788 10.07 -17.90 37.93
N CYS A 789 9.55 -17.23 36.90
CA CYS A 789 8.21 -16.62 36.98
C CYS A 789 7.14 -17.70 37.20
N THR A 790 7.31 -18.87 36.58
CA THR A 790 6.42 -20.03 36.72
C THR A 790 6.37 -20.61 38.14
N ASP A 791 7.30 -20.27 39.04
CA ASP A 791 7.25 -20.75 40.43
C ASP A 791 6.03 -20.16 41.18
N CYS A 792 5.60 -18.95 40.81
CA CYS A 792 4.41 -18.28 41.34
C CYS A 792 3.23 -18.27 40.35
N HIS A 793 3.52 -18.28 39.04
CA HIS A 793 2.54 -18.20 37.96
C HIS A 793 2.25 -19.57 37.34
N SER A 794 1.90 -20.56 38.18
CA SER A 794 1.59 -21.94 37.81
C SER A 794 0.51 -22.50 38.73
N ARG A 795 -0.26 -23.50 38.28
CA ARG A 795 -1.27 -24.20 39.10
C ARG A 795 -0.67 -25.15 40.13
N VAL A 796 0.65 -25.34 40.12
CA VAL A 796 1.38 -26.18 41.07
C VAL A 796 2.59 -25.45 41.61
N ASP A 797 2.87 -25.62 42.90
CA ASP A 797 4.06 -25.10 43.55
C ASP A 797 5.31 -25.95 43.28
N ASN A 798 6.46 -25.49 43.77
CA ASN A 798 7.74 -26.20 43.60
C ASN A 798 7.79 -27.58 44.29
N MET A 799 6.79 -27.94 45.10
CA MET A 799 6.63 -29.27 45.71
C MET A 799 5.55 -30.11 45.00
N GLY A 800 4.92 -29.58 43.94
CA GLY A 800 3.84 -30.22 43.20
C GLY A 800 2.48 -30.14 43.88
N ALA A 801 2.31 -29.30 44.90
CA ALA A 801 1.01 -29.05 45.51
C ALA A 801 0.20 -28.05 44.68
N PRO A 802 -1.13 -28.22 44.56
CA PRO A 802 -1.99 -27.25 43.88
C PRO A 802 -1.84 -25.85 44.49
N GLN A 803 -1.69 -24.83 43.64
CA GLN A 803 -1.70 -23.43 44.03
C GLN A 803 -2.46 -22.61 42.99
N VAL A 804 -3.24 -21.62 43.43
CA VAL A 804 -3.83 -20.66 42.48
C VAL A 804 -2.71 -19.77 41.95
N PRO A 805 -2.53 -19.64 40.62
CA PRO A 805 -1.49 -18.79 40.06
C PRO A 805 -1.57 -17.36 40.62
N ALA A 806 -0.43 -16.81 41.03
CA ALA A 806 -0.37 -15.48 41.62
C ALA A 806 -0.94 -14.44 40.64
N GLY A 807 -1.82 -13.58 41.13
CA GLY A 807 -2.48 -12.56 40.30
C GLY A 807 -3.36 -13.13 39.20
N GLN A 808 -3.81 -14.39 39.29
CA GLN A 808 -4.67 -15.05 38.29
C GLN A 808 -4.04 -15.05 36.89
N LEU A 809 -2.71 -15.16 36.84
CA LEU A 809 -1.93 -15.19 35.62
C LEU A 809 -1.10 -16.46 35.61
N GLU A 810 -1.36 -17.34 34.64
CA GLU A 810 -0.56 -18.53 34.42
C GLU A 810 0.44 -18.32 33.28
N LEU A 811 1.73 -18.55 33.53
CA LEU A 811 2.81 -18.32 32.55
C LEU A 811 3.48 -19.62 32.07
N THR A 812 2.80 -20.75 32.23
CA THR A 812 3.32 -22.07 31.84
C THR A 812 3.24 -22.28 30.32
N SER A 813 4.17 -23.07 29.75
CA SER A 813 4.15 -23.46 28.34
C SER A 813 3.10 -24.54 28.01
N GLN A 814 2.14 -24.80 28.91
CA GLN A 814 1.09 -25.79 28.64
C GLN A 814 0.26 -25.33 27.45
N VAL A 815 -0.09 -26.26 26.55
CA VAL A 815 -1.02 -26.00 25.45
C VAL A 815 -2.29 -26.80 25.72
N ASP A 816 -3.43 -26.10 25.80
CA ASP A 816 -4.72 -26.75 26.05
C ASP A 816 -5.45 -27.07 24.74
N LEU A 817 -5.58 -26.08 23.85
CA LEU A 817 -6.21 -26.17 22.53
C LEU A 817 -5.34 -25.46 21.48
N GLY A 818 -5.37 -25.95 20.24
CA GLY A 818 -4.60 -25.36 19.14
C GLY A 818 -3.09 -25.45 19.35
N ILE A 819 -2.38 -24.37 19.04
CA ILE A 819 -0.92 -24.29 19.18
C ILE A 819 -0.44 -23.28 20.23
N ARG A 820 -1.35 -22.46 20.78
CA ARG A 820 -1.01 -21.37 21.69
C ARG A 820 -0.78 -21.89 23.10
N MET A 821 0.36 -21.51 23.67
CA MET A 821 0.64 -21.78 25.08
C MET A 821 -0.29 -20.96 25.96
N ARG A 822 -0.69 -21.51 27.10
CA ARG A 822 -1.60 -20.90 28.08
C ARG A 822 -1.08 -19.52 28.48
N SER A 823 0.21 -19.38 28.71
CA SER A 823 0.88 -18.10 28.94
C SER A 823 0.58 -17.02 27.90
N TYR A 824 0.44 -17.36 26.61
CA TYR A 824 0.04 -16.40 25.57
C TYR A 824 -1.44 -16.02 25.70
N GLU A 825 -2.28 -17.01 25.97
CA GLU A 825 -3.72 -16.82 26.11
C GLU A 825 -4.06 -15.95 27.33
N GLU A 826 -3.49 -16.27 28.48
CA GLU A 826 -3.65 -15.51 29.73
C GLU A 826 -3.21 -14.04 29.57
N LEU A 827 -2.13 -13.80 28.84
CA LEU A 827 -1.62 -12.45 28.61
C LEU A 827 -2.58 -11.57 27.79
N PHE A 828 -3.25 -12.13 26.78
CA PHE A 828 -4.01 -11.36 25.78
C PHE A 828 -5.53 -11.49 25.86
N PHE A 829 -6.04 -12.48 26.58
CA PHE A 829 -7.45 -12.79 26.65
C PHE A 829 -7.93 -12.68 28.10
N THR A 830 -9.18 -12.29 28.27
CA THR A 830 -9.81 -12.28 29.59
C THR A 830 -10.08 -13.71 30.02
N ASP A 831 -9.80 -14.03 31.27
CA ASP A 831 -10.05 -15.35 31.85
C ASP A 831 -10.97 -15.30 33.08
N VAL A 832 -11.46 -16.47 33.47
CA VAL A 832 -12.26 -16.68 34.67
C VAL A 832 -11.36 -16.85 35.87
N LEU A 833 -11.74 -16.24 36.99
CA LEU A 833 -11.07 -16.39 38.28
C LEU A 833 -10.88 -17.89 38.62
N MET A 834 -9.66 -18.30 38.94
CA MET A 834 -9.36 -19.63 39.47
C MET A 834 -9.48 -19.69 41.00
N VAL A 835 -10.04 -20.78 41.49
CA VAL A 835 -10.22 -21.07 42.93
C VAL A 835 -9.71 -22.47 43.28
N ASP A 836 -9.30 -22.64 44.54
CA ASP A 836 -9.14 -23.97 45.14
C ASP A 836 -10.52 -24.55 45.43
N ASP A 837 -10.84 -25.70 44.85
CA ASP A 837 -12.13 -26.39 45.02
C ASP A 837 -12.32 -27.00 46.43
N GLY A 838 -11.31 -26.89 47.30
CA GLY A 838 -11.29 -27.47 48.64
C GLY A 838 -11.09 -28.99 48.65
N MET A 839 -10.90 -29.59 47.47
CA MET A 839 -10.54 -30.99 47.24
C MET A 839 -9.09 -31.15 46.79
N GLY A 840 -8.34 -30.05 46.74
CA GLY A 840 -6.95 -30.02 46.29
C GLY A 840 -6.83 -29.98 44.77
N ASN A 841 -7.76 -29.33 44.08
CA ASN A 841 -7.60 -28.96 42.67
C ASN A 841 -7.82 -27.45 42.50
N VAL A 842 -7.16 -26.88 41.49
CA VAL A 842 -7.37 -25.50 41.05
C VAL A 842 -8.26 -25.54 39.82
N VAL A 843 -9.44 -24.95 39.93
CA VAL A 843 -10.49 -24.96 38.90
C VAL A 843 -11.05 -23.57 38.70
N ASP A 844 -11.71 -23.34 37.57
CA ASP A 844 -12.40 -22.09 37.30
C ASP A 844 -13.53 -21.89 38.32
N CYS A 845 -13.71 -20.65 38.76
CA CYS A 845 -14.79 -20.25 39.65
C CYS A 845 -16.13 -20.68 39.06
N THR A 846 -16.96 -21.29 39.89
CA THR A 846 -18.35 -21.59 39.55
C THR A 846 -19.29 -20.98 40.58
N VAL A 847 -20.45 -20.50 40.12
CA VAL A 847 -21.52 -19.97 40.96
C VAL A 847 -22.82 -20.72 40.71
N ASP A 848 -23.53 -20.96 41.80
CA ASP A 848 -24.85 -21.57 41.80
C ASP A 848 -25.92 -20.51 41.49
N VAL A 849 -26.54 -20.60 40.32
CA VAL A 849 -27.61 -19.71 39.86
C VAL A 849 -28.97 -20.42 39.83
N PRO A 850 -30.06 -19.77 40.28
CA PRO A 850 -31.37 -20.38 40.21
C PRO A 850 -31.85 -20.52 38.77
N ARG A 851 -32.25 -21.73 38.37
CA ARG A 851 -32.80 -21.98 37.03
C ARG A 851 -34.16 -21.31 36.89
N VAL A 852 -34.34 -20.54 35.83
CA VAL A 852 -35.60 -19.88 35.46
C VAL A 852 -36.04 -20.29 34.05
N ASP A 853 -37.34 -20.29 33.79
CA ASP A 853 -37.90 -20.55 32.46
C ASP A 853 -37.82 -19.31 31.54
N GLU A 854 -38.33 -19.44 30.31
CA GLU A 854 -38.33 -18.35 29.30
C GLU A 854 -39.08 -17.08 29.76
N ASN A 855 -39.94 -17.17 30.78
CA ASN A 855 -40.68 -16.04 31.34
C ASN A 855 -40.02 -15.47 32.62
N GLY A 856 -38.91 -16.06 33.07
CA GLY A 856 -38.21 -15.68 34.29
C GLY A 856 -38.77 -16.32 35.57
N ASP A 857 -39.65 -17.31 35.45
CA ASP A 857 -40.22 -18.01 36.61
C ASP A 857 -39.30 -19.15 37.08
N PRO A 858 -39.16 -19.41 38.41
CA PRO A 858 -38.37 -20.51 38.94
C PRO A 858 -38.73 -21.89 38.38
N VAL A 859 -37.75 -22.63 37.88
CA VAL A 859 -37.93 -24.05 37.52
C VAL A 859 -37.79 -24.90 38.79
N LEU A 860 -38.81 -25.68 39.11
CA LEU A 860 -38.86 -26.53 40.31
C LEU A 860 -38.62 -28.02 39.98
N ASP A 861 -38.07 -28.77 40.93
CA ASP A 861 -37.90 -30.23 40.86
C ASP A 861 -39.18 -30.99 41.28
N GLU A 862 -39.09 -32.32 41.35
CA GLU A 862 -40.22 -33.19 41.74
C GLU A 862 -40.73 -33.00 43.18
N ASN A 863 -40.04 -32.21 44.01
CA ASN A 863 -40.39 -31.91 45.39
C ASN A 863 -40.74 -30.41 45.61
N ASP A 864 -41.03 -29.66 44.54
CA ASP A 864 -41.30 -28.21 44.55
C ASP A 864 -40.10 -27.37 45.05
N VAL A 865 -38.86 -27.86 44.91
CA VAL A 865 -37.64 -27.11 45.24
C VAL A 865 -37.06 -26.50 43.97
N GLN A 866 -36.65 -25.23 44.02
CA GLN A 866 -36.04 -24.57 42.88
C GLN A 866 -34.73 -25.26 42.47
N ILE A 867 -34.63 -25.61 41.18
CA ILE A 867 -33.43 -26.17 40.59
C ILE A 867 -32.36 -25.09 40.54
N ILE A 868 -31.15 -25.44 40.97
CA ILE A 868 -29.96 -24.60 40.92
C ILE A 868 -29.02 -25.17 39.87
N ASP A 869 -28.52 -24.30 39.00
CA ASP A 869 -27.49 -24.62 38.02
C ASP A 869 -26.14 -24.08 38.50
N THR A 870 -25.12 -24.93 38.48
CA THR A 870 -23.74 -24.48 38.68
C THR A 870 -23.20 -24.02 37.33
N VAL A 871 -22.91 -22.72 37.20
CA VAL A 871 -22.37 -22.09 35.99
C VAL A 871 -20.98 -21.52 36.27
N ILE A 872 -20.14 -21.41 35.24
CA ILE A 872 -18.83 -20.77 35.35
C ILE A 872 -19.02 -19.27 35.64
N CYS A 873 -18.20 -18.69 36.51
CA CYS A 873 -18.20 -17.27 36.82
C CYS A 873 -17.88 -16.43 35.58
N ASP A 874 -18.34 -15.18 35.54
CA ASP A 874 -18.01 -14.29 34.41
C ASP A 874 -16.47 -14.06 34.34
N PRO A 875 -15.88 -14.03 33.13
CA PRO A 875 -14.48 -13.67 32.95
C PRO A 875 -14.22 -12.27 33.53
N SER A 876 -13.23 -12.18 34.42
CA SER A 876 -12.94 -10.95 35.18
C SER A 876 -11.44 -10.67 35.35
N GLU A 877 -10.59 -11.62 34.95
CA GLU A 877 -9.14 -11.51 35.03
C GLU A 877 -8.56 -11.20 33.64
N GLY A 878 -7.45 -10.47 33.58
CA GLY A 878 -6.84 -10.02 32.33
C GLY A 878 -7.72 -9.08 31.46
N PRO A 879 -7.31 -8.79 30.21
CA PRO A 879 -5.99 -9.12 29.65
C PRO A 879 -4.90 -8.28 30.34
N TYR A 880 -3.69 -8.82 30.43
CA TYR A 880 -2.56 -8.16 31.13
C TYR A 880 -1.69 -7.33 30.18
N VAL A 881 -1.71 -7.62 28.89
CA VAL A 881 -0.99 -6.87 27.85
C VAL A 881 -1.89 -6.59 26.63
N SER A 882 -1.42 -5.70 25.76
CA SER A 882 -2.16 -5.25 24.58
C SER A 882 -1.34 -5.39 23.29
N PRO A 883 -1.93 -5.90 22.19
CA PRO A 883 -1.27 -5.94 20.89
C PRO A 883 -1.09 -4.55 20.25
N ASN A 884 -1.64 -3.51 20.87
CA ASN A 884 -1.42 -2.13 20.44
C ASN A 884 0.00 -1.64 20.78
N GLY A 885 0.76 -2.35 21.60
CA GLY A 885 2.16 -2.04 21.89
C GLY A 885 2.47 -2.04 23.37
N ALA A 886 3.76 -1.88 23.68
CA ALA A 886 4.26 -1.91 25.05
C ALA A 886 3.66 -0.78 25.90
N ARG A 887 3.45 0.41 25.32
CA ARG A 887 2.77 1.54 25.98
C ARG A 887 1.33 1.26 26.38
N ALA A 888 0.59 0.56 25.54
CA ALA A 888 -0.77 0.12 25.85
C ALA A 888 -0.78 -0.97 26.95
N SER A 889 0.40 -1.47 27.33
CA SER A 889 0.63 -2.46 28.38
C SER A 889 1.35 -1.87 29.60
N ALA A 890 1.25 -0.56 29.84
CA ALA A 890 1.99 0.14 30.88
C ALA A 890 1.79 -0.45 32.30
N ALA A 891 0.60 -1.00 32.60
CA ALA A 891 0.33 -1.65 33.88
C ALA A 891 1.22 -2.88 34.10
N PHE A 892 1.49 -3.67 33.06
CA PHE A 892 2.41 -4.80 33.11
C PHE A 892 3.85 -4.33 33.34
N PHE A 893 4.34 -3.38 32.55
CA PHE A 893 5.72 -2.89 32.69
C PHE A 893 5.97 -2.19 34.03
N ALA A 894 4.96 -1.52 34.60
CA ALA A 894 5.06 -0.87 35.90
C ALA A 894 5.36 -1.84 37.06
N LEU A 895 5.10 -3.14 36.90
CA LEU A 895 5.44 -4.16 37.91
C LEU A 895 6.95 -4.36 38.07
N PHE A 896 7.72 -4.08 37.02
CA PHE A 896 9.17 -4.25 36.98
C PHE A 896 9.94 -2.95 37.26
N ALA A 897 9.23 -1.84 37.51
CA ALA A 897 9.84 -0.57 37.83
C ALA A 897 10.59 -0.64 39.18
N PRO A 898 11.59 0.23 39.43
CA PRO A 898 12.29 0.28 40.71
C PRO A 898 11.32 0.47 41.89
N GLY A 899 11.45 -0.36 42.93
CA GLY A 899 10.58 -0.42 44.10
C GLY A 899 9.23 -1.11 43.91
N ALA A 900 8.93 -1.65 42.72
CA ALA A 900 7.71 -2.41 42.44
C ALA A 900 7.84 -3.89 42.85
N SER A 901 6.76 -4.65 42.72
CA SER A 901 6.70 -6.05 43.20
C SER A 901 7.65 -6.99 42.46
N HIS A 902 7.97 -6.69 41.20
CA HIS A 902 8.83 -7.49 40.34
C HIS A 902 10.10 -6.74 39.91
N GLU A 903 10.55 -5.76 40.70
CA GLU A 903 11.87 -5.13 40.51
C GLU A 903 12.94 -6.23 40.35
N ASP A 904 13.81 -6.07 39.34
CA ASP A 904 14.90 -6.99 38.96
C ASP A 904 14.49 -8.40 38.51
N TYR A 905 13.19 -8.74 38.43
CA TYR A 905 12.76 -10.05 37.91
C TYR A 905 13.04 -10.24 36.42
N LEU A 906 13.05 -9.15 35.65
CA LEU A 906 13.45 -9.13 34.25
C LEU A 906 14.51 -8.05 34.05
N THR A 907 15.53 -8.39 33.28
CA THR A 907 16.56 -7.43 32.87
C THR A 907 16.00 -6.43 31.85
N PRO A 908 16.64 -5.26 31.67
CA PRO A 908 16.26 -4.30 30.64
C PRO A 908 16.23 -4.89 29.22
N ALA A 909 17.13 -5.83 28.91
CA ALA A 909 17.15 -6.52 27.61
C ALA A 909 15.94 -7.44 27.41
N GLU A 910 15.51 -8.16 28.45
CA GLU A 910 14.30 -9.00 28.41
C GLU A 910 13.02 -8.14 28.29
N LEU A 911 12.95 -7.03 29.02
CA LEU A 911 11.84 -6.07 28.92
C LEU A 911 11.76 -5.43 27.53
N ARG A 912 12.90 -5.08 26.93
CA ARG A 912 12.94 -4.60 25.54
C ARG A 912 12.39 -5.65 24.58
N LEU A 913 12.80 -6.91 24.70
CA LEU A 913 12.34 -7.97 23.80
C LEU A 913 10.81 -8.13 23.86
N ILE A 914 10.21 -8.08 25.06
CA ILE A 914 8.76 -8.07 25.24
C ILE A 914 8.14 -6.80 24.63
N SER A 915 8.77 -5.64 24.81
CA SER A 915 8.31 -4.37 24.26
C SER A 915 8.27 -4.39 22.72
N GLU A 916 9.36 -4.82 22.09
CA GLU A 916 9.47 -4.97 20.64
C GLU A 916 8.40 -5.90 20.08
N TRP A 917 8.21 -7.04 20.73
CA TRP A 917 7.19 -8.03 20.36
C TRP A 917 5.78 -7.43 20.40
N LEU A 918 5.42 -6.73 21.49
CA LEU A 918 4.12 -6.07 21.60
C LEU A 918 3.95 -4.95 20.58
N ASP A 919 5.00 -4.15 20.35
CA ASP A 919 4.96 -3.02 19.42
C ASP A 919 4.67 -3.44 17.98
N ILE A 920 5.17 -4.60 17.54
CA ILE A 920 4.90 -5.18 16.22
C ILE A 920 3.62 -6.02 16.16
N GLY A 921 2.84 -6.09 17.26
CA GLY A 921 1.50 -6.68 17.28
C GLY A 921 1.32 -7.84 18.26
N GLY A 922 2.38 -8.30 18.94
CA GLY A 922 2.30 -9.42 19.87
C GLY A 922 1.96 -10.75 19.18
N GLN A 923 2.42 -10.95 17.94
CA GLN A 923 2.10 -12.16 17.17
C GLN A 923 2.67 -13.41 17.82
N TYR A 924 2.00 -14.55 17.63
CA TYR A 924 2.50 -15.82 18.13
C TYR A 924 3.76 -16.25 17.36
N TYR A 925 3.74 -16.12 16.03
CA TYR A 925 4.91 -16.20 15.16
C TYR A 925 5.02 -14.95 14.28
N ASN A 926 6.26 -14.52 14.03
CA ASN A 926 6.62 -13.56 13.00
C ASN A 926 7.46 -14.19 11.87
N ASP A 927 7.78 -15.49 11.98
CA ASP A 927 8.38 -16.29 10.92
C ASP A 927 7.37 -17.33 10.38
N LEU A 928 6.96 -17.15 9.13
CA LEU A 928 6.00 -18.02 8.44
C LEU A 928 6.46 -19.48 8.37
N PHE A 929 7.77 -19.72 8.26
CA PHE A 929 8.33 -21.06 8.08
C PHE A 929 8.70 -21.73 9.41
N ALA A 930 8.67 -20.99 10.52
CA ALA A 930 8.70 -21.55 11.87
C ALA A 930 7.29 -21.92 12.38
N ALA A 931 6.25 -21.17 11.96
CA ALA A 931 4.87 -21.39 12.37
C ALA A 931 4.32 -22.77 11.97
N PRO A 932 3.66 -23.55 12.85
CA PRO A 932 3.03 -24.82 12.49
C PRO A 932 2.04 -24.71 11.31
N GLU A 933 1.93 -25.76 10.50
CA GLU A 933 0.97 -25.84 9.39
C GLU A 933 -0.40 -26.35 9.86
N ASN A 934 -1.46 -25.90 9.18
CA ASN A 934 -2.85 -26.33 9.38
C ASN A 934 -3.16 -27.69 8.74
#